data_AF-A0A202DY16-F1
#
_entry.id   AF-A0A202DY16-F1
#
_cell.length_a   1.000
_cell.length_b   1.000
_cell.length_c   1.000
_cell.angle_alpha   90.00
_cell.angle_beta   90.00
_cell.angle_gamma   90.00
#
_symmetry.space_group_name_H-M   'P 1'
#
loop_
_entity.id
_entity.type
_entity.pdbx_description
1 polymer ?
#
loop_
_entity_poly.entity_id
_entity_poly.type
_entity_poly.pdbx_seq_one_letter_code
_entity_poly.pdbx_strand_id
1 'polypeptide(L)'
;MTINAQIDSRKLLDYDELFSRGMELVEQFSAQTWTDYNSHDPGITILEFLCYNLTDLALRTAYPFADLVAEEKADAQAEVAKHFFQAHEILTHTPTTYLDYRKLILSEDHIHNVTLQTPEYDSEIVQDQNKPDETLLLNGIYEVYLELDDDAGEAVRQQTIKKLNLLLQNNRNLCEDFLPIKQFPDESVSVLADVEVEHDAKSEDVLANIAMTLDRFVSPPISSRTLQEVLDAGVATDKIFNGPRTKYFFDNDELNKARRKSEIHISDIINEIMAVDGVLSIRRMNVSSYYSQNEQTQAGDGMLKLQDRHTVRFSLEKSQLRLFKNGVEQNLSETMVKHKVRVNKIAEMKPPVKLEENVLDLANGSYLDLAQFKSIQHDFPAIYKLAAHGLSAEASAEEHAYVKQLRAYLSMFDRFLADYLANLAQAKNMFSINSQDRLREHSFFVQGTDMPDEEEIFKNYETYLESLGNLAEPPKCRNKRRNTFLNHLLARFAMDFSNYEFIALDKESNHLFKARVAIKGKFLENFDRLSHDRGKGINGTRKSEATAMEECFRILLETEQVYLVEHILLRPRGSNSTVMSPYYEASGEVENSDPYSFTISIILPAWISAAEDLESRELIEKAVRNRLPAHVFARIYWLDYEQLDDFEQAYNIWRSEFVQVCTGEITDIYTASQNNLVRLLENLSSVSLSRGDATDRGSLGGVVL
;
A
#
# COMPACT_ATOMS: atom_id res chain seq x y z
N MET A 1 -20.11 -16.51 -1.45
CA MET A 1 -20.04 -17.74 -2.28
C MET A 1 -19.72 -18.88 -1.33
N THR A 2 -20.64 -19.81 -1.14
CA THR A 2 -20.28 -21.14 -0.66
C THR A 2 -19.44 -21.77 -1.77
N ILE A 3 -18.18 -22.09 -1.48
CA ILE A 3 -17.36 -22.91 -2.39
C ILE A 3 -18.01 -24.29 -2.34
N ASN A 4 -18.96 -24.54 -3.25
CA ASN A 4 -19.58 -25.85 -3.38
C ASN A 4 -18.51 -26.87 -3.78
N ALA A 5 -18.75 -28.11 -3.34
CA ALA A 5 -17.85 -29.26 -3.42
C ALA A 5 -16.98 -29.29 -4.68
N GLN A 6 -15.69 -29.59 -4.49
CA GLN A 6 -14.74 -29.89 -5.56
C GLN A 6 -15.38 -30.93 -6.50
N ILE A 7 -15.88 -30.48 -7.64
CA ILE A 7 -16.08 -31.36 -8.79
C ILE A 7 -14.70 -31.90 -9.12
N ASP A 8 -14.55 -33.22 -9.15
CA ASP A 8 -13.30 -33.83 -9.60
C ASP A 8 -13.11 -33.47 -11.07
N SER A 9 -12.31 -32.43 -11.34
CA SER A 9 -12.09 -31.88 -12.68
C SER A 9 -11.51 -32.91 -13.64
N ARG A 10 -10.90 -34.00 -13.14
CA ARG A 10 -10.44 -35.13 -13.95
C ARG A 10 -11.58 -35.83 -14.67
N LYS A 11 -12.79 -35.86 -14.10
CA LYS A 11 -13.98 -36.44 -14.75
C LYS A 11 -14.45 -35.63 -15.96
N LEU A 12 -14.15 -34.34 -16.01
CA LEU A 12 -14.50 -33.48 -17.15
C LEU A 12 -13.51 -33.63 -18.31
N LEU A 13 -12.34 -34.21 -18.06
CA LEU A 13 -11.34 -34.54 -19.07
C LEU A 13 -11.53 -35.96 -19.64
N ASP A 14 -12.41 -36.76 -19.02
CA ASP A 14 -12.68 -38.14 -19.41
C ASP A 14 -13.89 -38.17 -20.38
N TYR A 15 -13.61 -38.53 -21.62
CA TYR A 15 -14.61 -38.64 -22.66
C TYR A 15 -15.71 -39.66 -22.32
N ASP A 16 -15.33 -40.83 -21.78
CA ASP A 16 -16.28 -41.92 -21.56
C ASP A 16 -17.27 -41.56 -20.43
N GLU A 17 -16.80 -40.85 -19.40
CA GLU A 17 -17.64 -40.31 -18.33
C GLU A 17 -18.60 -39.22 -18.86
N LEU A 18 -18.12 -38.30 -19.69
CA LEU A 18 -18.97 -37.27 -20.31
C LEU A 18 -20.04 -37.90 -21.20
N PHE A 19 -19.65 -38.88 -22.02
CA PHE A 19 -20.56 -39.57 -22.92
C PHE A 19 -21.60 -40.38 -22.14
N SER A 20 -21.17 -41.14 -21.13
CA SER A 20 -22.07 -41.89 -20.25
C SER A 20 -23.09 -40.96 -19.59
N ARG A 21 -22.65 -39.80 -19.09
CA ARG A 21 -23.55 -38.80 -18.53
C ARG A 21 -24.50 -38.19 -19.57
N GLY A 22 -24.02 -37.96 -20.78
CA GLY A 22 -24.85 -37.53 -21.91
C GLY A 22 -25.95 -38.54 -22.22
N MET A 23 -25.61 -39.81 -22.28
CA MET A 23 -26.55 -40.91 -22.51
C MET A 23 -27.61 -41.01 -21.41
N GLU A 24 -27.22 -40.90 -20.14
CA GLU A 24 -28.18 -40.85 -19.02
C GLU A 24 -29.20 -39.72 -19.18
N LEU A 25 -28.76 -38.54 -19.64
CA LEU A 25 -29.65 -37.40 -19.87
C LEU A 25 -30.57 -37.65 -21.08
N VAL A 26 -30.06 -38.24 -22.16
CA VAL A 26 -30.87 -38.63 -23.33
C VAL A 26 -31.96 -39.61 -22.92
N GLU A 27 -31.63 -40.67 -22.18
CA GLU A 27 -32.60 -41.64 -21.67
C GLU A 27 -33.62 -40.96 -20.76
N GLN A 28 -33.17 -40.13 -19.81
CA GLN A 28 -34.03 -39.45 -18.87
C GLN A 28 -35.06 -38.55 -19.55
N PHE A 29 -34.65 -37.78 -20.57
CA PHE A 29 -35.51 -36.77 -21.19
C PHE A 29 -36.28 -37.27 -22.42
N SER A 30 -35.84 -38.35 -23.07
CA SER A 30 -36.35 -38.74 -24.39
C SER A 30 -36.71 -40.22 -24.57
N ALA A 31 -36.58 -41.07 -23.54
CA ALA A 31 -36.85 -42.52 -23.66
C ALA A 31 -38.25 -42.90 -24.19
N GLN A 32 -39.23 -41.99 -24.13
CA GLN A 32 -40.56 -42.24 -24.69
C GLN A 32 -40.65 -42.06 -26.21
N THR A 33 -39.74 -41.28 -26.82
CA THR A 33 -39.77 -40.92 -28.24
C THR A 33 -38.52 -41.36 -29.01
N TRP A 34 -37.35 -41.36 -28.37
CA TRP A 34 -36.08 -41.80 -28.94
C TRP A 34 -35.61 -43.04 -28.19
N THR A 35 -35.66 -44.19 -28.86
CA THR A 35 -35.44 -45.53 -28.25
C THR A 35 -34.26 -46.29 -28.86
N ASP A 36 -33.67 -45.76 -29.94
CA ASP A 36 -32.47 -46.32 -30.56
C ASP A 36 -31.24 -45.54 -30.12
N TYR A 37 -30.37 -46.20 -29.36
CA TYR A 37 -29.15 -45.61 -28.80
C TYR A 37 -27.88 -46.19 -29.41
N ASN A 38 -27.99 -46.81 -30.58
CA ASN A 38 -26.84 -47.41 -31.26
C ASN A 38 -26.02 -46.37 -32.02
N SER A 39 -24.75 -46.68 -32.27
CA SER A 39 -23.77 -45.79 -32.94
C SER A 39 -24.10 -45.40 -34.39
N HIS A 40 -25.12 -46.03 -35.00
CA HIS A 40 -25.56 -45.68 -36.35
C HIS A 40 -26.61 -44.55 -36.35
N ASP A 41 -27.17 -44.23 -35.19
CA ASP A 41 -28.10 -43.11 -35.02
C ASP A 41 -27.32 -41.78 -35.08
N PRO A 42 -27.70 -40.85 -35.98
CA PRO A 42 -27.03 -39.56 -36.11
C PRO A 42 -27.03 -38.71 -34.83
N GLY A 43 -28.06 -38.81 -33.99
CA GLY A 43 -28.12 -38.11 -32.72
C GLY A 43 -27.09 -38.61 -31.72
N ILE A 44 -26.80 -39.91 -31.72
CA ILE A 44 -25.73 -40.49 -30.90
C ILE A 44 -24.37 -40.01 -31.41
N THR A 45 -24.15 -40.03 -32.73
CA THR A 45 -22.93 -39.46 -33.34
C THR A 45 -22.74 -37.99 -32.95
N ILE A 46 -23.79 -37.17 -33.00
CA ILE A 46 -23.70 -35.76 -32.58
C ILE A 46 -23.29 -35.66 -31.10
N LEU A 47 -23.88 -36.48 -30.22
CA LEU A 47 -23.52 -36.49 -28.81
C LEU A 47 -22.04 -36.86 -28.58
N GLU A 48 -21.53 -37.88 -29.27
CA GLU A 48 -20.11 -38.26 -29.23
C GLU A 48 -19.20 -37.06 -29.56
N PHE A 49 -19.43 -36.37 -30.67
CA PHE A 49 -18.62 -35.22 -31.06
C PHE A 49 -18.74 -34.04 -30.10
N LEU A 50 -19.92 -33.81 -29.53
CA LEU A 50 -20.10 -32.79 -28.49
C LEU A 50 -19.32 -33.13 -27.22
N CYS A 51 -19.36 -34.38 -26.77
CA CYS A 51 -18.58 -34.85 -25.63
C CYS A 51 -17.08 -34.70 -25.87
N TYR A 52 -16.59 -35.04 -27.06
CA TYR A 52 -15.19 -34.82 -27.43
C TYR A 52 -14.80 -33.33 -27.35
N ASN A 53 -15.59 -32.43 -27.93
CA ASN A 53 -15.31 -30.99 -27.89
C ASN A 53 -15.39 -30.39 -26.47
N LEU A 54 -16.24 -30.94 -25.60
CA LEU A 54 -16.27 -30.55 -24.19
C LEU A 54 -14.96 -30.91 -23.45
N THR A 55 -14.22 -31.94 -23.87
CA THR A 55 -12.92 -32.26 -23.27
C THR A 55 -11.87 -31.16 -23.55
N ASP A 56 -11.88 -30.55 -24.74
CA ASP A 56 -11.02 -29.39 -25.05
C ASP A 56 -11.37 -28.19 -24.17
N LEU A 57 -12.67 -27.91 -24.03
CA LEU A 57 -13.15 -26.85 -23.13
C LEU A 57 -12.67 -27.07 -21.69
N ALA A 58 -12.82 -28.29 -21.18
CA ALA A 58 -12.39 -28.67 -19.85
C ALA A 58 -10.86 -28.57 -19.68
N LEU A 59 -10.10 -28.98 -20.69
CA LEU A 59 -8.63 -28.87 -20.69
C LEU A 59 -8.19 -27.42 -20.56
N ARG A 60 -8.75 -26.52 -21.38
CA ARG A 60 -8.36 -25.11 -21.38
C ARG A 60 -8.74 -24.40 -20.07
N THR A 61 -9.89 -24.73 -19.51
CA THR A 61 -10.30 -24.22 -18.19
C THR A 61 -9.40 -24.72 -17.06
N ALA A 62 -8.78 -25.89 -17.23
CA ALA A 62 -7.91 -26.52 -16.23
C ALA A 62 -6.45 -26.06 -16.30
N TYR A 63 -6.07 -25.19 -17.25
CA TYR A 63 -4.71 -24.67 -17.30
C TYR A 63 -4.33 -23.95 -16.00
N PRO A 64 -3.04 -23.98 -15.60
CA PRO A 64 -2.54 -23.18 -14.49
C PRO A 64 -2.96 -21.72 -14.63
N PHE A 65 -3.34 -21.09 -13.51
CA PHE A 65 -3.81 -19.70 -13.53
C PHE A 65 -2.81 -18.74 -14.18
N ALA A 66 -1.50 -18.97 -14.00
CA ALA A 66 -0.45 -18.18 -14.64
C ALA A 66 -0.54 -18.20 -16.17
N ASP A 67 -0.90 -19.34 -16.77
CA ASP A 67 -1.09 -19.48 -18.22
C ASP A 67 -2.39 -18.80 -18.67
N LEU A 68 -3.45 -18.87 -17.86
CA LEU A 68 -4.74 -18.23 -18.16
C LEU A 68 -4.67 -16.70 -18.22
N VAL A 69 -3.73 -16.10 -17.49
CA VAL A 69 -3.55 -14.63 -17.45
C VAL A 69 -2.38 -14.15 -18.30
N ALA A 70 -1.58 -15.05 -18.88
CA ALA A 70 -0.41 -14.71 -19.68
C ALA A 70 -0.75 -13.83 -20.90
N GLU A 71 0.24 -13.07 -21.36
CA GLU A 71 0.12 -12.11 -22.46
C GLU A 71 1.10 -12.40 -23.60
N GLU A 72 0.66 -12.18 -24.83
CA GLU A 72 1.46 -12.31 -26.05
C GLU A 72 2.32 -11.06 -26.28
N LYS A 73 3.18 -10.71 -25.31
CA LYS A 73 4.02 -9.51 -25.37
C LYS A 73 5.45 -9.82 -24.92
N ALA A 74 6.39 -9.00 -25.39
CA ALA A 74 7.81 -9.14 -25.06
C ALA A 74 8.10 -9.03 -23.55
N ASP A 75 7.24 -8.34 -22.80
CA ASP A 75 7.31 -8.20 -21.34
C ASP A 75 6.01 -8.73 -20.68
N ALA A 76 5.77 -10.04 -20.84
CA ALA A 76 4.54 -10.67 -20.36
C ALA A 76 4.34 -10.52 -18.84
N GLN A 77 5.42 -10.55 -18.06
CA GLN A 77 5.34 -10.41 -16.60
C GLN A 77 4.88 -9.01 -16.17
N ALA A 78 5.44 -7.95 -16.75
CA ALA A 78 5.02 -6.59 -16.42
C ALA A 78 3.57 -6.30 -16.81
N GLU A 79 3.06 -6.98 -17.84
CA GLU A 79 1.65 -6.86 -18.25
C GLU A 79 0.73 -7.59 -17.28
N VAL A 80 1.06 -8.83 -16.88
CA VAL A 80 0.31 -9.57 -15.85
C VAL A 80 0.28 -8.81 -14.53
N ALA A 81 1.41 -8.19 -14.14
CA ALA A 81 1.51 -7.38 -12.95
C ALA A 81 0.50 -6.23 -12.90
N LYS A 82 0.07 -5.68 -14.05
CA LYS A 82 -0.92 -4.59 -14.07
C LYS A 82 -2.34 -5.03 -13.69
N HIS A 83 -2.61 -6.34 -13.73
CA HIS A 83 -3.92 -6.88 -13.40
C HIS A 83 -4.11 -7.12 -11.90
N PHE A 84 -3.04 -7.15 -11.10
CA PHE A 84 -3.09 -7.51 -9.69
C PHE A 84 -2.19 -6.61 -8.84
N PHE A 85 -2.59 -6.35 -7.60
CA PHE A 85 -1.70 -5.71 -6.64
C PHE A 85 -0.55 -6.63 -6.25
N GLN A 86 0.65 -6.09 -6.20
CA GLN A 86 1.81 -6.79 -5.69
C GLN A 86 1.93 -6.65 -4.17
N ALA A 87 2.65 -7.59 -3.55
CA ALA A 87 2.81 -7.63 -2.08
C ALA A 87 3.33 -6.30 -1.50
N HIS A 88 4.33 -5.70 -2.15
CA HIS A 88 4.95 -4.46 -1.69
C HIS A 88 4.04 -3.22 -1.82
N GLU A 89 3.01 -3.28 -2.66
CA GLU A 89 2.04 -2.20 -2.87
C GLU A 89 0.88 -2.26 -1.87
N ILE A 90 0.51 -3.47 -1.44
CA ILE A 90 -0.75 -3.69 -0.71
C ILE A 90 -0.57 -4.12 0.76
N LEU A 91 0.58 -4.69 1.11
CA LEU A 91 0.86 -5.13 2.48
C LEU A 91 1.61 -4.05 3.29
N THR A 92 2.28 -3.13 2.61
CA THR A 92 2.97 -1.99 3.25
C THR A 92 1.97 -0.91 3.65
N HIS A 93 2.36 -0.09 4.61
CA HIS A 93 1.56 1.05 5.08
C HIS A 93 2.47 2.20 5.52
N THR A 94 1.93 3.41 5.63
CA THR A 94 2.69 4.55 6.19
C THR A 94 3.16 4.26 7.62
N PRO A 95 4.29 4.84 8.05
CA PRO A 95 4.82 4.59 9.39
C PRO A 95 3.85 5.08 10.47
N THR A 96 3.37 4.18 11.33
CA THR A 96 2.44 4.52 12.43
C THR A 96 3.06 4.35 13.81
N THR A 97 4.24 3.72 13.90
CA THR A 97 4.96 3.51 15.16
C THR A 97 6.33 4.16 15.15
N TYR A 98 6.90 4.37 16.34
CA TYR A 98 8.30 4.77 16.51
C TYR A 98 9.26 3.88 15.71
N LEU A 99 9.04 2.57 15.73
CA LEU A 99 9.89 1.61 15.03
C LEU A 99 9.74 1.73 13.51
N ASP A 100 8.54 2.03 13.01
CA ASP A 100 8.33 2.23 11.58
C ASP A 100 9.06 3.48 11.07
N TYR A 101 8.92 4.62 11.76
CA TYR A 101 9.69 5.81 11.41
C TYR A 101 11.19 5.56 11.49
N ARG A 102 11.63 4.80 12.51
CA ARG A 102 13.04 4.41 12.64
C ARG A 102 13.50 3.57 11.45
N LYS A 103 12.75 2.54 11.04
CA LYS A 103 13.04 1.74 9.84
C LYS A 103 13.10 2.61 8.58
N LEU A 104 12.13 3.50 8.42
CA LEU A 104 12.03 4.40 7.27
C LEU A 104 13.27 5.30 7.16
N ILE A 105 13.68 5.92 8.27
CA ILE A 105 14.82 6.83 8.32
C ILE A 105 16.13 6.05 8.15
N LEU A 106 16.32 4.94 8.85
CA LEU A 106 17.54 4.10 8.76
C LEU A 106 17.72 3.44 7.40
N SER A 107 16.67 3.37 6.60
CA SER A 107 16.77 2.91 5.22
C SER A 107 17.42 3.94 4.29
N GLU A 108 17.65 5.17 4.74
CA GLU A 108 18.37 6.18 3.98
C GLU A 108 19.87 6.13 4.25
N ASP A 109 20.63 6.59 3.26
CA ASP A 109 22.09 6.52 3.27
C ASP A 109 22.69 7.56 4.24
N HIS A 110 23.88 7.27 4.78
CA HIS A 110 24.64 8.13 5.71
C HIS A 110 24.04 8.29 7.11
N ILE A 111 23.16 7.38 7.53
CA ILE A 111 22.51 7.44 8.84
C ILE A 111 22.96 6.23 9.66
N HIS A 112 23.57 6.53 10.79
CA HIS A 112 24.02 5.52 11.74
C HIS A 112 22.90 5.12 12.69
N ASN A 113 22.18 6.10 13.22
CA ASN A 113 21.06 5.87 14.14
C ASN A 113 20.07 7.05 14.14
N VAL A 114 18.89 6.83 14.71
CA VAL A 114 17.88 7.87 14.92
C VAL A 114 17.06 7.59 16.18
N THR A 115 16.73 8.66 16.90
CA THR A 115 15.81 8.64 18.04
C THR A 115 14.66 9.61 17.79
N LEU A 116 13.43 9.09 17.86
CA LEU A 116 12.20 9.87 17.87
C LEU A 116 11.61 9.90 19.29
N GLN A 117 11.19 11.07 19.76
CA GLN A 117 10.57 11.22 21.08
C GLN A 117 9.58 12.38 21.09
N THR A 118 8.71 12.41 22.10
CA THR A 118 7.95 13.61 22.42
C THR A 118 8.91 14.66 23.02
N PRO A 119 8.69 15.96 22.78
CA PRO A 119 9.42 17.02 23.46
C PRO A 119 9.43 16.84 24.98
N GLU A 120 10.60 17.01 25.63
CA GLU A 120 10.74 16.91 27.10
C GLU A 120 10.09 18.07 27.85
N TYR A 121 10.15 19.26 27.26
CA TYR A 121 9.33 20.37 27.66
C TYR A 121 8.04 20.23 26.88
N ASP A 122 6.92 20.25 27.60
CA ASP A 122 5.66 20.73 27.08
C ASP A 122 5.98 21.87 26.13
N SER A 123 5.85 21.62 24.82
CA SER A 123 6.27 22.61 23.84
C SER A 123 5.31 23.77 23.99
N GLU A 124 5.69 24.74 24.82
CA GLU A 124 4.99 25.98 25.11
C GLU A 124 4.96 26.83 23.84
N ILE A 125 4.23 26.37 22.82
CA ILE A 125 4.17 27.03 21.53
C ILE A 125 3.15 28.18 21.58
N VAL A 126 2.23 28.15 22.56
CA VAL A 126 1.07 29.05 22.60
C VAL A 126 0.83 29.56 24.01
N GLN A 127 1.07 30.85 24.21
CA GLN A 127 0.40 31.62 25.28
C GLN A 127 -0.94 32.10 24.72
N ASP A 128 -2.04 31.79 25.41
CA ASP A 128 -3.33 32.40 25.09
C ASP A 128 -3.23 33.91 25.34
N GLN A 129 -3.46 34.73 24.31
CA GLN A 129 -3.43 36.19 24.44
C GLN A 129 -4.51 36.71 25.40
N ASN A 130 -5.60 35.97 25.59
CA ASN A 130 -6.68 36.29 26.51
C ASN A 130 -6.45 35.74 27.93
N LYS A 131 -5.53 34.78 28.08
CA LYS A 131 -5.11 34.19 29.35
C LYS A 131 -3.60 33.91 29.35
N PRO A 132 -2.76 34.94 29.52
CA PRO A 132 -1.31 34.83 29.36
C PRO A 132 -0.61 33.87 30.35
N ASP A 133 -1.30 33.43 31.40
CA ASP A 133 -0.79 32.48 32.41
C ASP A 133 -1.13 30.99 32.11
N GLU A 134 -1.93 30.69 31.08
CA GLU A 134 -2.28 29.31 30.69
C GLU A 134 -1.49 28.90 29.43
N THR A 135 -0.52 27.99 29.58
CA THR A 135 0.23 27.41 28.46
C THR A 135 -0.52 26.23 27.86
N LEU A 136 -0.67 26.19 26.53
CA LEU A 136 -1.32 25.09 25.83
C LEU A 136 -0.34 23.94 25.56
N LEU A 137 -0.70 22.72 25.99
CA LEU A 137 0.09 21.51 25.79
C LEU A 137 -0.37 20.78 24.52
N LEU A 138 0.43 20.86 23.47
CA LEU A 138 0.13 20.24 22.19
C LEU A 138 0.64 18.79 22.14
N ASN A 139 -0.27 17.86 21.85
CA ASN A 139 0.05 16.47 21.54
C ASN A 139 0.23 16.28 20.03
N GLY A 140 0.85 15.16 19.65
CA GLY A 140 1.12 14.83 18.24
C GLY A 140 2.33 15.56 17.65
N ILE A 141 3.18 16.19 18.46
CA ILE A 141 4.42 16.81 18.02
C ILE A 141 5.62 15.96 18.44
N TYR A 142 6.56 15.72 17.52
CA TYR A 142 7.71 14.85 17.75
C TYR A 142 9.05 15.54 17.47
N GLU A 143 10.07 15.20 18.25
CA GLU A 143 11.47 15.54 17.99
C GLU A 143 12.19 14.37 17.35
N VAL A 144 13.05 14.67 16.37
CA VAL A 144 13.89 13.69 15.68
C VAL A 144 15.35 14.05 15.92
N TYR A 145 16.08 13.12 16.53
CA TYR A 145 17.51 13.21 16.78
C TYR A 145 18.25 12.25 15.87
N LEU A 146 19.16 12.81 15.07
CA LEU A 146 19.86 12.06 14.03
C LEU A 146 21.33 11.86 14.40
N GLU A 147 21.80 10.62 14.27
CA GLU A 147 23.20 10.24 14.34
C GLU A 147 23.66 9.89 12.92
N LEU A 148 24.54 10.70 12.35
CA LEU A 148 25.07 10.52 10.99
C LEU A 148 26.39 9.76 11.01
N ASP A 149 26.72 9.12 9.89
CA ASP A 149 28.00 8.40 9.72
C ASP A 149 29.21 9.34 9.89
N ASP A 150 30.28 8.82 10.49
CA ASP A 150 31.45 9.61 10.89
C ASP A 150 32.19 10.27 9.72
N ASP A 151 32.15 9.66 8.54
CA ASP A 151 32.82 10.11 7.33
C ASP A 151 31.95 11.06 6.47
N ALA A 152 30.71 11.34 6.88
CA ALA A 152 29.85 12.30 6.22
C ALA A 152 30.36 13.74 6.42
N GLY A 153 30.89 14.35 5.36
CA GLY A 153 31.27 15.76 5.36
C GLY A 153 30.06 16.70 5.48
N GLU A 154 30.28 17.95 5.90
CA GLU A 154 29.20 18.91 6.21
C GLU A 154 28.15 19.07 5.09
N ALA A 155 28.59 19.11 3.83
CA ALA A 155 27.68 19.21 2.69
C ALA A 155 26.73 18.00 2.59
N VAL A 156 27.25 16.78 2.84
CA VAL A 156 26.46 15.54 2.86
C VAL A 156 25.49 15.58 4.03
N ARG A 157 25.94 16.01 5.23
CA ARG A 157 25.10 16.14 6.42
C ARG A 157 23.88 17.03 6.17
N GLN A 158 24.11 18.23 5.60
CA GLN A 158 23.02 19.17 5.28
C GLN A 158 22.07 18.60 4.22
N GLN A 159 22.60 17.91 3.21
CA GLN A 159 21.79 17.25 2.19
C GLN A 159 20.93 16.12 2.79
N THR A 160 21.49 15.30 3.68
CA THR A 160 20.77 14.22 4.37
C THR A 160 19.65 14.78 5.24
N ILE A 161 19.90 15.81 6.06
CA ILE A 161 18.85 16.45 6.88
C ILE A 161 17.73 16.99 5.98
N LYS A 162 18.06 17.69 4.90
CA LYS A 162 17.06 18.23 3.98
C LYS A 162 16.22 17.12 3.35
N LYS A 163 16.86 16.02 2.93
CA LYS A 163 16.18 14.83 2.38
C LYS A 163 15.24 14.21 3.43
N LEU A 164 15.70 14.08 4.67
CA LEU A 164 14.90 13.51 5.76
C LEU A 164 13.70 14.38 6.15
N ASN A 165 13.84 15.70 6.15
CA ASN A 165 12.69 16.59 6.37
C ASN A 165 11.60 16.35 5.31
N LEU A 166 11.98 16.19 4.03
CA LEU A 166 11.04 15.84 2.96
C LEU A 166 10.44 14.44 3.17
N LEU A 167 11.25 13.46 3.57
CA LEU A 167 10.82 12.09 3.84
C LEU A 167 9.78 12.05 4.97
N LEU A 168 10.02 12.76 6.07
CA LEU A 168 9.11 12.86 7.21
C LEU A 168 7.81 13.54 6.82
N GLN A 169 7.87 14.67 6.11
CA GLN A 169 6.66 15.37 5.66
C GLN A 169 5.84 14.54 4.66
N ASN A 170 6.50 13.73 3.83
CA ASN A 170 5.82 12.79 2.93
C ASN A 170 5.26 11.54 3.61
N ASN A 171 5.55 11.31 4.89
CA ASN A 171 5.08 10.14 5.64
C ASN A 171 4.40 10.54 6.97
N ARG A 172 4.12 11.83 7.15
CA ARG A 172 3.50 12.38 8.35
C ARG A 172 2.10 11.83 8.53
N ASN A 173 1.77 11.36 9.73
CA ASN A 173 0.42 10.91 10.02
C ASN A 173 -0.54 12.09 10.22
N LEU A 174 -1.84 11.80 10.11
CA LEU A 174 -2.92 12.73 10.36
C LEU A 174 -2.82 13.29 11.79
N CYS A 175 -2.90 14.60 11.92
CA CYS A 175 -2.78 15.36 13.17
C CYS A 175 -1.43 15.25 13.90
N GLU A 176 -0.37 14.74 13.25
CA GLU A 176 0.98 14.71 13.80
C GLU A 176 1.90 15.72 13.10
N ASP A 177 2.97 16.21 13.74
CA ASP A 177 4.00 17.02 13.05
C ASP A 177 5.37 16.86 13.71
N PHE A 178 6.42 17.24 12.98
CA PHE A 178 7.80 17.14 13.44
C PHE A 178 8.39 18.52 13.73
N LEU A 179 9.11 18.64 14.83
CA LEU A 179 10.04 19.74 15.05
C LEU A 179 11.28 19.58 14.16
N PRO A 180 12.06 20.66 13.92
CA PRO A 180 13.27 20.57 13.12
C PRO A 180 14.20 19.47 13.63
N ILE A 181 14.72 18.66 12.71
CA ILE A 181 15.67 17.57 13.02
C ILE A 181 16.88 18.16 13.75
N LYS A 182 17.22 17.57 14.90
CA LYS A 182 18.38 17.94 15.70
C LYS A 182 19.47 16.89 15.52
N GLN A 183 20.72 17.33 15.63
CA GLN A 183 21.88 16.45 15.78
C GLN A 183 22.39 16.56 17.19
N PHE A 184 22.78 15.43 17.77
CA PHE A 184 23.47 15.44 19.05
C PHE A 184 24.96 15.73 18.85
N PRO A 185 25.58 16.56 19.72
CA PRO A 185 27.03 16.73 19.73
C PRO A 185 27.76 15.41 20.01
N ASP A 186 28.97 15.27 19.49
CA ASP A 186 29.75 14.05 19.65
C ASP A 186 30.35 13.93 21.07
N GLU A 187 30.25 12.74 21.66
CA GLU A 187 30.98 12.31 22.85
C GLU A 187 31.96 11.20 22.45
N SER A 188 33.25 11.51 22.44
CA SER A 188 34.31 10.58 22.04
C SER A 188 34.76 9.72 23.21
N VAL A 189 34.52 8.42 23.15
CA VAL A 189 35.09 7.41 24.07
C VAL A 189 36.51 7.08 23.64
N SER A 190 37.46 7.16 24.58
CA SER A 190 38.83 6.71 24.41
C SER A 190 39.15 5.54 25.33
N VAL A 191 40.01 4.66 24.84
CA VAL A 191 40.51 3.50 25.59
C VAL A 191 42.03 3.58 25.68
N LEU A 192 42.55 3.53 26.91
CA LEU A 192 43.96 3.31 27.18
C LEU A 192 44.12 1.86 27.63
N ALA A 193 44.82 1.04 26.84
CA ALA A 193 45.03 -0.36 27.15
C ALA A 193 46.41 -0.88 26.74
N ASP A 194 47.00 -1.70 27.61
CA ASP A 194 48.22 -2.47 27.35
C ASP A 194 47.82 -3.92 27.11
N VAL A 195 47.95 -4.39 25.87
CA VAL A 195 47.45 -5.71 25.42
C VAL A 195 48.63 -6.61 25.04
N GLU A 196 48.71 -7.79 25.66
CA GLU A 196 49.63 -8.85 25.24
C GLU A 196 49.01 -9.63 24.08
N VAL A 197 49.76 -9.83 23.01
CA VAL A 197 49.31 -10.56 21.82
C VAL A 197 50.17 -11.80 21.56
N GLU A 198 49.62 -12.75 20.81
CA GLU A 198 50.32 -13.98 20.43
C GLU A 198 51.59 -13.71 19.63
N HIS A 199 52.54 -14.65 19.71
CA HIS A 199 53.86 -14.47 19.13
C HIS A 199 53.82 -14.31 17.59
N ASP A 200 52.99 -15.10 16.93
CA ASP A 200 52.80 -15.20 15.48
C ASP A 200 51.70 -14.28 14.93
N ALA A 201 50.84 -13.72 15.78
CA ALA A 201 49.80 -12.78 15.37
C ALA A 201 50.37 -11.54 14.68
N LYS A 202 49.72 -11.04 13.61
CA LYS A 202 50.13 -9.79 12.95
C LYS A 202 49.63 -8.60 13.75
N SER A 203 50.55 -7.90 14.43
CA SER A 203 50.22 -6.84 15.39
C SER A 203 49.33 -5.74 14.82
N GLU A 204 49.55 -5.29 13.57
CA GLU A 204 48.71 -4.28 12.93
C GLU A 204 47.29 -4.78 12.63
N ASP A 205 47.13 -6.08 12.33
CA ASP A 205 45.79 -6.68 12.12
C ASP A 205 45.06 -6.80 13.46
N VAL A 206 45.74 -7.27 14.51
CA VAL A 206 45.16 -7.36 15.86
C VAL A 206 44.72 -5.98 16.35
N LEU A 207 45.56 -4.96 16.21
CA LEU A 207 45.20 -3.61 16.65
C LEU A 207 44.02 -3.03 15.85
N ALA A 208 43.98 -3.26 14.53
CA ALA A 208 42.86 -2.83 13.70
C ALA A 208 41.55 -3.55 14.10
N ASN A 209 41.62 -4.85 14.38
CA ASN A 209 40.48 -5.65 14.84
C ASN A 209 39.99 -5.18 16.23
N ILE A 210 40.91 -4.90 17.17
CA ILE A 210 40.56 -4.29 18.48
C ILE A 210 39.83 -2.97 18.27
N ALA A 211 40.36 -2.08 17.42
CA ALA A 211 39.74 -0.79 17.14
C ALA A 211 38.33 -0.94 16.56
N MET A 212 38.11 -1.89 15.65
CA MET A 212 36.77 -2.19 15.11
C MET A 212 35.82 -2.78 16.15
N THR A 213 36.30 -3.70 16.99
CA THR A 213 35.50 -4.28 18.07
C THR A 213 35.07 -3.20 19.06
N LEU A 214 35.97 -2.30 19.44
CA LEU A 214 35.65 -1.15 20.29
C LEU A 214 34.65 -0.20 19.64
N ASP A 215 34.81 0.08 18.35
CA ASP A 215 33.89 0.91 17.57
C ASP A 215 32.46 0.34 17.58
N ARG A 216 32.31 -0.96 17.26
CA ARG A 216 31.01 -1.65 17.32
C ARG A 216 30.45 -1.76 18.73
N PHE A 217 31.32 -1.93 19.74
CA PHE A 217 30.85 -2.03 21.11
C PHE A 217 30.31 -0.68 21.61
N VAL A 218 31.02 0.42 21.33
CA VAL A 218 30.61 1.77 21.74
C VAL A 218 29.40 2.24 20.93
N SER A 219 29.40 1.97 19.63
CA SER A 219 28.35 2.40 18.69
C SER A 219 27.90 1.22 17.83
N PRO A 220 27.00 0.35 18.35
CA PRO A 220 26.57 -0.85 17.64
C PRO A 220 25.95 -0.53 16.28
N PRO A 221 26.40 -1.18 15.19
CA PRO A 221 25.79 -0.99 13.88
C PRO A 221 24.38 -1.58 13.88
N ILE A 222 23.48 -0.94 13.14
CA ILE A 222 22.12 -1.45 12.98
C ILE A 222 22.11 -2.48 11.85
N SER A 223 21.63 -3.68 12.16
CA SER A 223 21.56 -4.77 11.20
C SER A 223 20.45 -4.51 10.18
N SER A 224 20.85 -4.23 8.94
CA SER A 224 19.97 -4.10 7.78
C SER A 224 20.05 -5.37 6.91
N ARG A 225 18.95 -5.77 6.28
CA ARG A 225 18.88 -6.96 5.40
C ARG A 225 18.32 -6.60 4.03
N THR A 226 18.76 -7.29 2.98
CA THR A 226 18.14 -7.22 1.65
C THR A 226 16.88 -8.07 1.61
N LEU A 227 16.02 -7.89 0.60
CA LEU A 227 14.84 -8.73 0.42
C LEU A 227 15.22 -10.21 0.32
N GLN A 228 16.27 -10.53 -0.45
CA GLN A 228 16.74 -11.91 -0.61
C GLN A 228 17.20 -12.54 0.71
N GLU A 229 17.96 -11.81 1.54
CA GLU A 229 18.41 -12.30 2.84
C GLU A 229 17.23 -12.63 3.77
N VAL A 230 16.16 -11.84 3.71
CA VAL A 230 14.95 -12.07 4.52
C VAL A 230 14.12 -13.24 3.98
N LEU A 231 14.05 -13.41 2.65
CA LEU A 231 13.41 -14.57 2.02
C LEU A 231 14.16 -15.87 2.32
N ASP A 232 15.50 -15.85 2.25
CA ASP A 232 16.36 -17.00 2.56
C ASP A 232 16.25 -17.42 4.04
N ALA A 233 15.97 -16.46 4.92
CA ALA A 233 15.68 -16.71 6.33
C ALA A 233 14.27 -17.32 6.57
N GLY A 234 13.44 -17.48 5.53
CA GLY A 234 12.12 -18.08 5.61
C GLY A 234 11.05 -17.20 6.28
N VAL A 235 11.26 -15.88 6.31
CA VAL A 235 10.28 -14.94 6.87
C VAL A 235 9.06 -14.87 5.95
N ALA A 236 7.86 -14.97 6.52
CA ALA A 236 6.62 -14.94 5.75
C ALA A 236 6.39 -13.56 5.11
N THR A 237 5.87 -13.53 3.88
CA THR A 237 5.66 -12.30 3.08
C THR A 237 4.85 -11.23 3.82
N ASP A 238 3.83 -11.62 4.59
CA ASP A 238 3.03 -10.70 5.40
C ASP A 238 3.85 -10.02 6.49
N LYS A 239 4.92 -10.66 6.99
CA LYS A 239 5.85 -10.08 7.97
C LYS A 239 6.92 -9.21 7.32
N ILE A 240 7.39 -9.59 6.13
CA ILE A 240 8.38 -8.83 5.36
C ILE A 240 7.86 -7.42 5.06
N PHE A 241 6.63 -7.33 4.54
CA PHE A 241 6.03 -6.08 4.09
C PHE A 241 5.12 -5.42 5.14
N ASN A 242 5.13 -5.88 6.39
CA ASN A 242 4.39 -5.23 7.47
C ASN A 242 5.17 -4.02 8.01
N GLY A 243 4.82 -2.84 7.51
CA GLY A 243 5.45 -1.58 7.86
C GLY A 243 5.62 -0.67 6.65
N PRO A 244 6.43 0.39 6.79
CA PRO A 244 6.73 1.30 5.71
C PRO A 244 7.58 0.62 4.64
N ARG A 245 7.42 1.10 3.40
CA ARG A 245 8.26 0.67 2.29
C ARG A 245 9.68 1.20 2.48
N THR A 246 10.65 0.31 2.58
CA THR A 246 12.07 0.62 2.83
C THR A 246 12.99 -0.09 1.84
N LYS A 247 14.20 0.46 1.62
CA LYS A 247 15.28 -0.16 0.81
C LYS A 247 15.87 -1.39 1.51
N TYR A 248 15.94 -1.36 2.84
CA TYR A 248 16.41 -2.48 3.66
C TYR A 248 15.37 -2.89 4.69
N PHE A 249 15.47 -4.13 5.16
CA PHE A 249 14.61 -4.72 6.18
C PHE A 249 15.34 -4.81 7.52
N PHE A 250 14.61 -4.61 8.60
CA PHE A 250 15.16 -4.54 9.96
C PHE A 250 14.34 -5.39 10.92
N ASP A 251 15.03 -6.08 11.83
CA ASP A 251 14.38 -6.80 12.91
C ASP A 251 14.03 -5.84 14.08
N ASN A 252 12.82 -6.00 14.62
CA ASN A 252 12.32 -5.12 15.69
C ASN A 252 13.08 -5.30 17.01
N ASP A 253 13.51 -6.52 17.34
CA ASP A 253 14.22 -6.79 18.59
C ASP A 253 15.66 -6.29 18.52
N GLU A 254 16.31 -6.45 17.37
CA GLU A 254 17.63 -5.85 17.10
C GLU A 254 17.58 -4.33 17.17
N LEU A 255 16.58 -3.70 16.55
CA LEU A 255 16.37 -2.26 16.66
C LEU A 255 16.18 -1.84 18.12
N ASN A 256 15.30 -2.51 18.87
CA ASN A 256 15.05 -2.17 20.27
C ASN A 256 16.29 -2.30 21.16
N LYS A 257 17.21 -3.21 20.84
CA LYS A 257 18.49 -3.38 21.54
C LYS A 257 19.53 -2.35 21.11
N ALA A 258 19.49 -1.89 19.86
CA ALA A 258 20.37 -0.86 19.31
C ALA A 258 20.01 0.56 19.78
N ARG A 259 19.66 0.71 21.06
CA ARG A 259 19.46 2.02 21.70
C ARG A 259 20.79 2.56 22.17
N ARG A 260 20.84 3.89 22.26
CA ARG A 260 21.96 4.63 22.83
C ARG A 260 22.27 4.13 24.25
N LYS A 261 23.55 3.83 24.51
CA LYS A 261 24.02 3.44 25.84
C LYS A 261 24.10 4.67 26.75
N SER A 262 23.59 4.54 27.98
CA SER A 262 23.76 5.54 29.04
C SER A 262 25.04 5.34 29.85
N GLU A 263 25.58 4.12 29.84
CA GLU A 263 26.78 3.72 30.57
C GLU A 263 27.54 2.62 29.84
N ILE A 264 28.83 2.53 30.14
CA ILE A 264 29.74 1.50 29.62
C ILE A 264 30.48 0.86 30.79
N HIS A 265 30.36 -0.45 30.95
CA HIS A 265 31.13 -1.22 31.93
C HIS A 265 32.50 -1.60 31.37
N ILE A 266 33.55 -1.39 32.16
CA ILE A 266 34.93 -1.71 31.74
C ILE A 266 35.11 -3.24 31.59
N SER A 267 34.41 -4.05 32.38
CA SER A 267 34.42 -5.52 32.25
C SER A 267 33.98 -5.98 30.88
N ASP A 268 33.00 -5.30 30.29
CA ASP A 268 32.46 -5.65 28.97
C ASP A 268 33.47 -5.33 27.89
N ILE A 269 34.11 -4.16 27.94
CA ILE A 269 35.22 -3.82 27.02
C ILE A 269 36.36 -4.83 27.13
N ILE A 270 36.73 -5.25 28.35
CA ILE A 270 37.75 -6.29 28.56
C ILE A 270 37.36 -7.57 27.83
N ASN A 271 36.12 -8.04 28.00
CA ASN A 271 35.63 -9.26 27.36
C ASN A 271 35.64 -9.15 25.83
N GLU A 272 35.22 -8.02 25.29
CA GLU A 272 35.22 -7.76 23.84
C GLU A 272 36.64 -7.75 23.25
N ILE A 273 37.60 -7.09 23.91
CA ILE A 273 39.00 -7.08 23.45
C ILE A 273 39.62 -8.47 23.58
N MET A 274 39.36 -9.21 24.67
CA MET A 274 39.86 -10.56 24.88
C MET A 274 39.31 -11.57 23.86
N ALA A 275 38.15 -11.30 23.26
CA ALA A 275 37.56 -12.13 22.21
C ALA A 275 38.21 -11.93 20.83
N VAL A 276 39.07 -10.91 20.65
CA VAL A 276 39.78 -10.68 19.40
C VAL A 276 40.87 -11.72 19.21
N ASP A 277 40.86 -12.38 18.05
CA ASP A 277 41.87 -13.37 17.67
C ASP A 277 43.29 -12.80 17.75
N GLY A 278 44.19 -13.53 18.40
CA GLY A 278 45.57 -13.11 18.67
C GLY A 278 45.77 -12.29 19.96
N VAL A 279 44.74 -12.02 20.77
CA VAL A 279 44.87 -11.37 22.10
C VAL A 279 45.05 -12.42 23.21
N LEU A 280 46.10 -12.28 24.02
CA LEU A 280 46.41 -13.20 25.14
C LEU A 280 45.93 -12.68 26.49
N SER A 281 46.16 -11.39 26.78
CA SER A 281 45.78 -10.77 28.05
C SER A 281 45.79 -9.25 27.96
N ILE A 282 45.07 -8.60 28.87
CA ILE A 282 45.09 -7.15 29.04
C ILE A 282 45.72 -6.83 30.40
N ARG A 283 46.84 -6.10 30.41
CA ARG A 283 47.61 -5.80 31.63
C ARG A 283 47.05 -4.60 32.38
N ARG A 284 46.61 -3.58 31.63
CA ARG A 284 46.07 -2.33 32.16
C ARG A 284 44.98 -1.82 31.24
N MET A 285 43.92 -1.27 31.81
CA MET A 285 42.87 -0.58 31.07
C MET A 285 42.37 0.66 31.81
N ASN A 286 42.10 1.72 31.07
CA ASN A 286 41.32 2.87 31.51
C ASN A 286 40.46 3.36 30.34
N VAL A 287 39.25 3.81 30.64
CA VAL A 287 38.29 4.31 29.65
C VAL A 287 37.85 5.70 30.08
N SER A 288 37.83 6.63 29.14
CA SER A 288 37.40 8.02 29.34
C SER A 288 36.47 8.45 28.20
N SER A 289 35.61 9.44 28.43
CA SER A 289 34.85 10.11 27.36
C SER A 289 35.14 11.61 27.33
N TYR A 290 35.07 12.20 26.14
CA TYR A 290 35.28 13.62 25.87
C TYR A 290 34.08 14.19 25.11
N TYR A 291 33.34 15.10 25.73
CA TYR A 291 32.15 15.75 25.14
C TYR A 291 32.38 17.24 24.83
N SER A 292 33.50 17.81 25.29
CA SER A 292 34.01 19.09 24.83
C SER A 292 35.54 19.10 24.87
N GLN A 293 36.20 20.15 24.37
CA GLN A 293 37.67 20.21 24.35
C GLN A 293 38.31 20.13 25.75
N ASN A 294 37.60 20.55 26.79
CA ASN A 294 38.13 20.66 28.15
C ASN A 294 37.42 19.76 29.17
N GLU A 295 36.32 19.11 28.78
CA GLU A 295 35.51 18.32 29.71
C GLU A 295 35.57 16.84 29.35
N GLN A 296 35.87 16.03 30.36
CA GLN A 296 35.98 14.59 30.25
C GLN A 296 35.33 13.90 31.45
N THR A 297 34.71 12.77 31.20
CA THR A 297 34.32 11.83 32.26
C THR A 297 35.32 10.68 32.25
N GLN A 298 35.87 10.33 33.41
CA GLN A 298 36.69 9.13 33.55
C GLN A 298 35.86 8.03 34.18
N ALA A 299 36.11 6.78 33.79
CA ALA A 299 35.45 5.65 34.41
C ALA A 299 35.81 5.56 35.90
N GLY A 300 34.80 5.43 36.75
CA GLY A 300 34.89 5.26 38.21
C GLY A 300 34.12 4.01 38.63
N ASP A 301 34.60 3.30 39.65
CA ASP A 301 33.99 2.04 40.13
C ASP A 301 33.73 0.99 39.04
N GLY A 302 34.58 0.96 37.99
CA GLY A 302 34.46 0.00 36.88
C GLY A 302 33.47 0.40 35.77
N MET A 303 32.94 1.62 35.81
CA MET A 303 31.89 2.08 34.89
C MET A 303 32.16 3.51 34.39
N LEU A 304 31.89 3.76 33.11
CA LEU A 304 31.88 5.06 32.48
C LEU A 304 30.43 5.52 32.29
N LYS A 305 30.06 6.65 32.89
CA LYS A 305 28.77 7.31 32.63
C LYS A 305 28.90 8.20 31.40
N LEU A 306 27.95 8.08 30.49
CA LEU A 306 27.89 8.89 29.28
C LEU A 306 26.98 10.10 29.52
N GLN A 307 27.25 11.20 28.81
CA GLN A 307 26.36 12.37 28.88
C GLN A 307 25.01 12.00 28.32
N ASP A 308 23.96 12.73 28.68
CA ASP A 308 22.70 12.60 27.94
C ASP A 308 22.76 13.43 26.65
N ARG A 309 21.98 13.08 25.62
CA ARG A 309 21.85 13.86 24.37
C ARG A 309 23.16 14.13 23.60
N HIS A 310 24.05 13.13 23.55
CA HIS A 310 25.31 13.13 22.80
C HIS A 310 25.45 11.89 21.91
N THR A 311 26.00 12.02 20.70
CA THR A 311 26.34 10.88 19.84
C THR A 311 27.62 10.22 20.34
N VAL A 312 27.53 8.99 20.84
CA VAL A 312 28.68 8.33 21.48
C VAL A 312 29.48 7.56 20.43
N ARG A 313 30.77 7.88 20.30
CA ARG A 313 31.67 7.33 19.28
C ARG A 313 32.99 6.87 19.88
N PHE A 314 33.54 5.77 19.39
CA PHE A 314 34.92 5.39 19.74
C PHE A 314 35.91 6.27 18.98
N SER A 315 36.93 6.79 19.66
CA SER A 315 37.99 7.58 19.04
C SER A 315 39.33 6.87 19.13
N LEU A 316 39.78 6.30 18.01
CA LEU A 316 41.12 5.72 17.90
C LEU A 316 42.21 6.79 18.12
N GLU A 317 41.99 8.03 17.69
CA GLU A 317 42.97 9.12 17.79
C GLU A 317 43.19 9.59 19.23
N LYS A 318 42.13 9.58 20.05
CA LYS A 318 42.22 9.92 21.48
C LYS A 318 42.63 8.71 22.34
N SER A 319 42.68 7.51 21.75
CA SER A 319 42.99 6.25 22.45
C SER A 319 44.50 5.97 22.48
N GLN A 320 44.93 5.21 23.49
CA GLN A 320 46.31 4.73 23.62
C GLN A 320 46.30 3.21 23.77
N LEU A 321 46.32 2.52 22.63
CA LEU A 321 46.31 1.07 22.55
C LEU A 321 47.72 0.57 22.24
N ARG A 322 48.39 -0.03 23.23
CA ARG A 322 49.77 -0.54 23.10
C ARG A 322 49.77 -2.05 23.05
N LEU A 323 50.43 -2.62 22.05
CA LEU A 323 50.56 -4.07 21.91
C LEU A 323 51.94 -4.53 22.37
N PHE A 324 51.98 -5.65 23.11
CA PHE A 324 53.18 -6.28 23.62
C PHE A 324 53.29 -7.71 23.10
N LYS A 325 54.50 -8.10 22.68
CA LYS A 325 54.84 -9.51 22.37
C LYS A 325 55.97 -9.98 23.26
N ASN A 326 55.73 -11.02 24.04
CA ASN A 326 56.67 -11.52 25.05
C ASN A 326 57.16 -10.39 25.97
N GLY A 327 56.27 -9.44 26.29
CA GLY A 327 56.58 -8.25 27.08
C GLY A 327 57.34 -7.12 26.37
N VAL A 328 57.58 -7.21 25.05
CA VAL A 328 58.21 -6.13 24.25
C VAL A 328 57.14 -5.34 23.51
N GLU A 329 57.08 -4.03 23.75
CA GLU A 329 56.16 -3.12 23.06
C GLU A 329 56.44 -3.10 21.55
N GLN A 330 55.38 -3.23 20.76
CA GLN A 330 55.45 -3.21 19.30
C GLN A 330 55.32 -1.77 18.81
N ASN A 331 56.26 -1.33 17.95
CA ASN A 331 56.19 -0.03 17.30
C ASN A 331 55.36 -0.14 16.01
N LEU A 332 54.08 0.23 16.09
CA LEU A 332 53.13 0.09 15.00
C LEU A 332 52.93 1.42 14.28
N SER A 333 52.81 1.35 12.96
CA SER A 333 52.51 2.51 12.14
C SER A 333 51.03 2.90 12.29
N GLU A 334 50.77 4.06 12.89
CA GLU A 334 49.41 4.60 13.04
C GLU A 334 48.69 4.74 11.69
N THR A 335 49.41 5.12 10.64
CA THR A 335 48.85 5.26 9.29
C THR A 335 48.41 3.93 8.70
N MET A 336 49.18 2.86 8.94
CA MET A 336 48.82 1.52 8.49
C MET A 336 47.61 0.97 9.24
N VAL A 337 47.55 1.18 10.56
CA VAL A 337 46.40 0.75 11.38
C VAL A 337 45.13 1.49 10.97
N LYS A 338 45.19 2.82 10.84
CA LYS A 338 44.06 3.64 10.33
C LYS A 338 43.61 3.18 8.94
N HIS A 339 44.56 2.86 8.05
CA HIS A 339 44.24 2.33 6.72
C HIS A 339 43.52 0.98 6.81
N LYS A 340 44.01 0.04 7.62
CA LYS A 340 43.36 -1.27 7.83
C LYS A 340 41.95 -1.14 8.41
N VAL A 341 41.76 -0.29 9.44
CA VAL A 341 40.43 -0.01 10.00
C VAL A 341 39.48 0.52 8.93
N ARG A 342 39.95 1.46 8.10
CA ARG A 342 39.15 2.00 6.99
C ARG A 342 38.78 0.93 5.96
N VAL A 343 39.74 0.10 5.54
CA VAL A 343 39.51 -0.98 4.57
C VAL A 343 38.48 -1.98 5.10
N ASN A 344 38.60 -2.37 6.37
CA ASN A 344 37.66 -3.31 6.98
C ASN A 344 36.26 -2.69 7.14
N LYS A 345 36.14 -1.41 7.52
CA LYS A 345 34.84 -0.69 7.53
C LYS A 345 34.18 -0.72 6.15
N ILE A 346 34.94 -0.46 5.08
CA ILE A 346 34.43 -0.50 3.70
C ILE A 346 34.01 -1.92 3.30
N ALA A 347 34.76 -2.94 3.71
CA ALA A 347 34.43 -4.34 3.41
C ALA A 347 33.13 -4.81 4.08
N GLU A 348 32.70 -4.14 5.14
CA GLU A 348 31.44 -4.42 5.87
C GLU A 348 30.25 -3.60 5.37
N MET A 349 30.49 -2.58 4.55
CA MET A 349 29.42 -1.79 3.95
C MET A 349 28.62 -2.65 2.96
N LYS A 350 27.31 -2.68 3.12
CA LYS A 350 26.42 -3.32 2.17
C LYS A 350 26.36 -2.52 0.86
N PRO A 351 26.22 -3.19 -0.30
CA PRO A 351 26.00 -2.50 -1.56
C PRO A 351 24.68 -1.71 -1.49
N PRO A 352 24.59 -0.55 -2.16
CA PRO A 352 23.35 0.23 -2.18
C PRO A 352 22.24 -0.56 -2.87
N VAL A 353 21.09 -0.68 -2.20
CA VAL A 353 19.87 -1.31 -2.73
C VAL A 353 18.87 -0.23 -3.12
N LYS A 354 18.17 -0.40 -4.25
CA LYS A 354 17.10 0.51 -4.65
C LYS A 354 15.75 0.05 -4.10
N LEU A 355 14.88 1.00 -3.77
CA LEU A 355 13.54 0.72 -3.24
C LEU A 355 12.69 -0.08 -4.23
N GLU A 356 12.87 0.18 -5.52
CA GLU A 356 12.15 -0.44 -6.63
C GLU A 356 12.57 -1.90 -6.88
N GLU A 357 13.71 -2.33 -6.31
CA GLU A 357 14.20 -3.71 -6.43
C GLU A 357 13.53 -4.64 -5.39
N ASN A 358 12.86 -4.09 -4.38
CA ASN A 358 12.17 -4.86 -3.33
C ASN A 358 10.80 -5.36 -3.80
N VAL A 359 10.82 -6.17 -4.85
CA VAL A 359 9.66 -6.76 -5.53
C VAL A 359 9.77 -8.28 -5.51
N LEU A 360 8.64 -8.97 -5.32
CA LEU A 360 8.59 -10.42 -5.41
C LEU A 360 8.37 -10.87 -6.86
N ASP A 361 9.06 -11.92 -7.26
CA ASP A 361 8.87 -12.53 -8.58
C ASP A 361 7.45 -13.11 -8.72
N LEU A 362 6.84 -12.83 -9.86
CA LEU A 362 5.56 -13.42 -10.24
C LEU A 362 5.77 -14.80 -10.87
N ALA A 363 4.77 -15.68 -10.75
CA ALA A 363 4.80 -16.96 -11.44
C ALA A 363 4.83 -16.76 -12.96
N ASN A 364 5.74 -17.45 -13.64
CA ASN A 364 5.81 -17.45 -15.10
C ASN A 364 4.72 -18.31 -15.71
N GLY A 365 3.90 -17.71 -16.58
CA GLY A 365 2.92 -18.40 -17.40
C GLY A 365 3.35 -18.45 -18.87
N SER A 366 2.88 -19.46 -19.58
CA SER A 366 2.99 -19.57 -21.04
C SER A 366 1.74 -19.00 -21.69
N TYR A 367 1.90 -18.11 -22.67
CA TYR A 367 0.77 -17.59 -23.42
C TYR A 367 0.10 -18.68 -24.24
N LEU A 368 -1.24 -18.71 -24.19
CA LEU A 368 -2.10 -19.62 -24.92
C LEU A 368 -3.23 -18.80 -25.57
N ASP A 369 -3.53 -19.08 -26.84
CA ASP A 369 -4.70 -18.49 -27.51
C ASP A 369 -5.98 -19.20 -27.04
N LEU A 370 -6.49 -18.75 -25.90
CA LEU A 370 -7.68 -19.32 -25.27
C LEU A 370 -8.95 -19.09 -26.09
N ALA A 371 -8.99 -18.04 -26.91
CA ALA A 371 -10.18 -17.68 -27.68
C ALA A 371 -10.32 -18.51 -28.96
N GLN A 372 -9.21 -19.08 -29.47
CA GLN A 372 -9.21 -19.87 -30.70
C GLN A 372 -10.28 -20.96 -30.69
N PHE A 373 -11.26 -20.82 -31.57
CA PHE A 373 -12.37 -21.75 -31.72
C PHE A 373 -12.41 -22.31 -33.14
N LYS A 374 -12.67 -23.62 -33.25
CA LYS A 374 -12.93 -24.32 -34.50
C LYS A 374 -14.29 -25.00 -34.34
N SER A 375 -15.19 -24.77 -35.30
CA SER A 375 -16.54 -25.32 -35.34
C SER A 375 -16.49 -26.84 -35.31
N ILE A 376 -17.37 -27.43 -34.51
CA ILE A 376 -17.51 -28.88 -34.38
C ILE A 376 -17.89 -29.52 -35.72
N GLN A 377 -18.49 -28.74 -36.62
CA GLN A 377 -18.96 -29.20 -37.94
C GLN A 377 -17.82 -29.66 -38.84
N HIS A 378 -16.59 -29.23 -38.57
CA HIS A 378 -15.40 -29.67 -39.30
C HIS A 378 -14.93 -31.07 -38.89
N ASP A 379 -15.38 -31.58 -37.75
CA ASP A 379 -14.92 -32.87 -37.21
C ASP A 379 -15.88 -34.02 -37.57
N PHE A 380 -17.07 -33.70 -38.09
CA PHE A 380 -18.05 -34.71 -38.50
C PHE A 380 -17.57 -35.56 -39.68
N PRO A 381 -17.97 -36.85 -39.75
CA PRO A 381 -17.65 -37.71 -40.88
C PRO A 381 -18.15 -37.16 -42.21
N ALA A 382 -17.40 -37.39 -43.29
CA ALA A 382 -17.68 -36.85 -44.62
C ALA A 382 -19.10 -37.19 -45.16
N ILE A 383 -19.72 -38.27 -44.67
CA ILE A 383 -21.09 -38.65 -45.05
C ILE A 383 -22.14 -37.60 -44.68
N TYR A 384 -21.88 -36.78 -43.66
CA TYR A 384 -22.76 -35.67 -43.25
C TYR A 384 -22.64 -34.44 -44.16
N LYS A 385 -21.63 -34.41 -45.06
CA LYS A 385 -21.39 -33.35 -46.04
C LYS A 385 -21.27 -31.93 -45.44
N LEU A 386 -20.87 -31.82 -44.17
CA LEU A 386 -20.83 -30.55 -43.42
C LEU A 386 -19.63 -29.66 -43.78
N ALA A 387 -18.51 -30.22 -44.24
CA ALA A 387 -17.34 -29.44 -44.66
C ALA A 387 -17.66 -28.41 -45.75
N ALA A 388 -16.86 -27.34 -45.85
CA ALA A 388 -17.09 -26.22 -46.80
C ALA A 388 -17.24 -26.65 -48.28
N HIS A 389 -16.63 -27.77 -48.68
CA HIS A 389 -16.78 -28.37 -50.01
C HIS A 389 -17.38 -29.78 -49.96
N GLY A 390 -18.14 -30.10 -48.92
CA GLY A 390 -18.74 -31.41 -48.70
C GLY A 390 -19.90 -31.75 -49.64
N LEU A 391 -20.49 -30.74 -50.30
CA LEU A 391 -21.51 -30.88 -51.33
C LEU A 391 -20.93 -30.62 -52.72
N SER A 392 -21.27 -31.48 -53.69
CA SER A 392 -20.99 -31.24 -55.10
C SER A 392 -21.85 -30.08 -55.63
N ALA A 393 -21.32 -29.29 -56.56
CA ALA A 393 -22.07 -28.27 -57.28
C ALA A 393 -23.28 -28.86 -58.06
N GLU A 394 -23.29 -30.18 -58.28
CA GLU A 394 -24.37 -30.92 -58.95
C GLU A 394 -25.42 -31.51 -57.97
N ALA A 395 -25.25 -31.32 -56.66
CA ALA A 395 -26.18 -31.84 -55.65
C ALA A 395 -27.58 -31.19 -55.76
N SER A 396 -28.62 -31.92 -55.37
CA SER A 396 -30.00 -31.42 -55.51
C SER A 396 -30.28 -30.24 -54.58
N ALA A 397 -31.26 -29.39 -54.91
CA ALA A 397 -31.67 -28.28 -54.03
C ALA A 397 -32.14 -28.78 -52.64
N GLU A 398 -32.73 -29.98 -52.60
CA GLU A 398 -33.17 -30.64 -51.37
C GLU A 398 -31.97 -31.10 -50.51
N GLU A 399 -30.92 -31.65 -51.12
CA GLU A 399 -29.69 -32.01 -50.40
C GLU A 399 -29.00 -30.77 -49.82
N HIS A 400 -28.95 -29.67 -50.58
CA HIS A 400 -28.44 -28.40 -50.07
C HIS A 400 -29.27 -27.87 -48.89
N ALA A 401 -30.60 -28.01 -48.96
CA ALA A 401 -31.49 -27.59 -47.87
C ALA A 401 -31.28 -28.42 -46.60
N TYR A 402 -31.14 -29.74 -46.70
CA TYR A 402 -30.90 -30.61 -45.54
C TYR A 402 -29.56 -30.34 -44.86
N VAL A 403 -28.49 -30.17 -45.64
CA VAL A 403 -27.17 -29.84 -45.06
C VAL A 403 -27.22 -28.47 -44.39
N LYS A 404 -27.84 -27.47 -45.02
CA LYS A 404 -28.03 -26.15 -44.39
C LYS A 404 -28.85 -26.22 -43.10
N GLN A 405 -29.88 -27.06 -43.05
CA GLN A 405 -30.67 -27.28 -41.85
C GLN A 405 -29.85 -27.91 -40.73
N LEU A 406 -29.04 -28.93 -41.03
CA LEU A 406 -28.17 -29.57 -40.04
C LEU A 406 -27.07 -28.62 -39.56
N ARG A 407 -26.45 -27.86 -40.47
CA ARG A 407 -25.50 -26.79 -40.13
C ARG A 407 -26.15 -25.79 -39.16
N ALA A 408 -27.34 -25.30 -39.48
CA ALA A 408 -28.07 -24.37 -38.61
C ALA A 408 -28.45 -24.97 -37.24
N TYR A 409 -28.70 -26.28 -37.16
CA TYR A 409 -28.92 -26.97 -35.89
C TYR A 409 -27.63 -27.05 -35.05
N LEU A 410 -26.51 -27.40 -35.67
CA LEU A 410 -25.22 -27.56 -34.99
C LEU A 410 -24.62 -26.23 -34.53
N SER A 411 -24.94 -25.12 -35.21
CA SER A 411 -24.45 -23.78 -34.86
C SER A 411 -24.85 -23.34 -33.45
N MET A 412 -25.94 -23.86 -32.90
CA MET A 412 -26.34 -23.61 -31.51
C MET A 412 -25.29 -24.12 -30.52
N PHE A 413 -24.68 -25.28 -30.79
CA PHE A 413 -23.64 -25.86 -29.94
C PHE A 413 -22.30 -25.15 -30.15
N ASP A 414 -21.94 -24.85 -31.41
CA ASP A 414 -20.77 -24.04 -31.72
C ASP A 414 -20.79 -22.71 -30.95
N ARG A 415 -21.96 -22.07 -30.91
CA ARG A 415 -22.14 -20.82 -30.17
C ARG A 415 -21.84 -20.95 -28.68
N PHE A 416 -22.33 -21.99 -28.01
CA PHE A 416 -22.04 -22.20 -26.58
C PHE A 416 -20.54 -22.42 -26.31
N LEU A 417 -19.87 -23.19 -27.16
CA LEU A 417 -18.44 -23.49 -27.02
C LEU A 417 -17.58 -22.25 -27.33
N ALA A 418 -17.87 -21.57 -28.45
CA ALA A 418 -17.17 -20.37 -28.87
C ALA A 418 -17.32 -19.26 -27.83
N ASP A 419 -18.53 -18.96 -27.38
CA ASP A 419 -18.75 -17.90 -26.39
C ASP A 419 -18.10 -18.26 -25.04
N TYR A 420 -18.08 -19.52 -24.64
CA TYR A 420 -17.35 -19.93 -23.43
C TYR A 420 -15.86 -19.61 -23.54
N LEU A 421 -15.21 -19.99 -24.65
CA LEU A 421 -13.79 -19.72 -24.89
C LEU A 421 -13.51 -18.22 -24.96
N ALA A 422 -14.41 -17.43 -25.56
CA ALA A 422 -14.32 -15.98 -25.54
C ALA A 422 -14.36 -15.44 -24.12
N ASN A 423 -15.24 -15.95 -23.25
CA ASN A 423 -15.29 -15.53 -21.85
C ASN A 423 -14.05 -15.99 -21.06
N LEU A 424 -13.53 -17.19 -21.32
CA LEU A 424 -12.31 -17.71 -20.69
C LEU A 424 -11.11 -16.82 -21.03
N ALA A 425 -10.93 -16.47 -22.32
CA ALA A 425 -9.88 -15.57 -22.78
C ALA A 425 -9.97 -14.17 -22.17
N GLN A 426 -11.17 -13.74 -21.80
CA GLN A 426 -11.43 -12.43 -21.18
C GLN A 426 -11.47 -12.47 -19.65
N ALA A 427 -11.29 -13.64 -19.02
CA ALA A 427 -11.36 -13.79 -17.57
C ALA A 427 -10.35 -12.87 -16.86
N LYS A 428 -9.12 -12.76 -17.37
CA LYS A 428 -8.09 -11.85 -16.84
C LYS A 428 -8.55 -10.40 -16.73
N ASN A 429 -9.29 -9.90 -17.74
CA ASN A 429 -9.82 -8.54 -17.74
C ASN A 429 -10.93 -8.35 -16.71
N MET A 430 -11.71 -9.39 -16.43
CA MET A 430 -12.75 -9.33 -15.42
C MET A 430 -12.20 -9.32 -13.98
N PHE A 431 -11.03 -9.91 -13.77
CA PHE A 431 -10.33 -9.90 -12.48
C PHE A 431 -9.26 -8.80 -12.35
N SER A 432 -9.03 -8.02 -13.41
CA SER A 432 -8.06 -6.91 -13.43
C SER A 432 -8.43 -5.83 -12.42
N ILE A 433 -7.43 -5.23 -11.77
CA ILE A 433 -7.55 -4.01 -10.95
C ILE A 433 -7.54 -2.70 -11.78
N ASN A 434 -7.27 -2.77 -13.09
CA ASN A 434 -7.38 -1.62 -13.98
C ASN A 434 -8.82 -1.41 -14.50
N SER A 435 -9.32 -0.18 -14.41
CA SER A 435 -10.68 0.15 -14.85
C SER A 435 -10.89 0.00 -16.36
N GLN A 436 -9.86 0.23 -17.18
CA GLN A 436 -9.96 0.11 -18.65
C GLN A 436 -10.26 -1.33 -19.08
N ASP A 437 -9.70 -2.31 -18.38
CA ASP A 437 -9.95 -3.73 -18.65
C ASP A 437 -11.36 -4.15 -18.22
N ARG A 438 -11.83 -3.64 -17.07
CA ARG A 438 -13.13 -3.98 -16.48
C ARG A 438 -14.33 -3.29 -17.12
N LEU A 439 -14.15 -2.06 -17.62
CA LEU A 439 -15.23 -1.20 -18.11
C LEU A 439 -15.52 -1.34 -19.60
N ARG A 440 -14.97 -2.37 -20.26
CA ARG A 440 -15.32 -2.77 -21.63
C ARG A 440 -16.81 -2.85 -21.82
N GLU A 441 -17.30 -2.57 -23.03
CA GLU A 441 -18.73 -2.45 -23.31
C GLU A 441 -19.56 -3.61 -22.74
N HIS A 442 -19.08 -4.84 -22.84
CA HIS A 442 -19.73 -6.05 -22.31
C HIS A 442 -18.90 -6.73 -21.21
N SER A 443 -19.57 -7.44 -20.27
CA SER A 443 -18.96 -8.36 -19.30
C SER A 443 -19.30 -9.84 -19.55
N PHE A 444 -19.91 -10.10 -20.71
CA PHE A 444 -20.07 -11.40 -21.32
C PHE A 444 -19.68 -11.26 -22.79
N PHE A 445 -18.81 -12.13 -23.26
CA PHE A 445 -18.23 -12.00 -24.59
C PHE A 445 -18.80 -13.05 -25.54
N VAL A 446 -19.09 -12.62 -26.76
CA VAL A 446 -19.50 -13.46 -27.88
C VAL A 446 -18.47 -13.31 -28.99
N GLN A 447 -18.19 -14.36 -29.74
CA GLN A 447 -17.22 -14.32 -30.85
C GLN A 447 -17.76 -14.95 -32.13
N GLY A 448 -17.13 -14.65 -33.27
CA GLY A 448 -17.46 -15.33 -34.52
C GLY A 448 -17.13 -16.82 -34.45
N THR A 449 -17.74 -17.60 -35.34
CA THR A 449 -17.35 -18.99 -35.58
C THR A 449 -16.68 -19.10 -36.96
N ASP A 450 -16.04 -20.22 -37.25
CA ASP A 450 -15.52 -20.56 -38.60
C ASP A 450 -16.45 -21.57 -39.30
N MET A 451 -17.74 -21.48 -38.98
CA MET A 451 -18.77 -22.38 -39.49
C MET A 451 -18.96 -22.21 -41.02
N PRO A 452 -19.08 -23.31 -41.77
CA PRO A 452 -19.43 -23.24 -43.19
C PRO A 452 -20.80 -22.58 -43.44
N ASP A 453 -20.88 -21.70 -44.44
CA ASP A 453 -22.08 -20.97 -44.88
C ASP A 453 -22.74 -20.08 -43.80
N GLU A 454 -21.96 -19.58 -42.82
CA GLU A 454 -22.49 -18.76 -41.71
C GLU A 454 -23.31 -17.55 -42.22
N GLU A 455 -22.81 -16.87 -43.26
CA GLU A 455 -23.45 -15.72 -43.92
C GLU A 455 -24.84 -16.02 -44.50
N GLU A 456 -25.07 -17.26 -44.95
CA GLU A 456 -26.32 -17.67 -45.57
C GLU A 456 -27.35 -18.15 -44.53
N ILE A 457 -26.89 -18.58 -43.37
CA ILE A 457 -27.72 -19.16 -42.30
C ILE A 457 -28.26 -18.06 -41.38
N PHE A 458 -27.45 -17.06 -41.04
CA PHE A 458 -27.87 -15.99 -40.13
C PHE A 458 -28.42 -14.77 -40.88
N LYS A 459 -29.56 -14.26 -40.40
CA LYS A 459 -30.13 -13.00 -40.92
C LYS A 459 -29.32 -11.82 -40.42
N ASN A 460 -29.15 -10.81 -41.28
CA ASN A 460 -28.40 -9.59 -40.98
C ASN A 460 -26.98 -9.90 -40.47
N TYR A 461 -26.29 -10.82 -41.13
CA TYR A 461 -25.00 -11.35 -40.68
C TYR A 461 -23.98 -10.25 -40.33
N GLU A 462 -23.93 -9.17 -41.12
CA GLU A 462 -23.05 -8.02 -40.88
C GLU A 462 -23.19 -7.40 -39.48
N THR A 463 -24.39 -7.45 -38.87
CA THR A 463 -24.68 -6.89 -37.54
C THR A 463 -25.11 -7.95 -36.52
N TYR A 464 -25.02 -9.22 -36.88
CA TYR A 464 -25.52 -10.34 -36.07
C TYR A 464 -24.74 -10.47 -34.74
N LEU A 465 -23.41 -10.38 -34.76
CA LEU A 465 -22.59 -10.51 -33.55
C LEU A 465 -22.84 -9.38 -32.54
N GLU A 466 -22.99 -8.14 -33.01
CA GLU A 466 -23.34 -6.99 -32.17
C GLU A 466 -24.74 -7.17 -31.56
N SER A 467 -25.71 -7.57 -32.39
CA SER A 467 -27.07 -7.85 -31.94
C SER A 467 -27.10 -8.97 -30.90
N LEU A 468 -26.31 -10.02 -31.11
CA LEU A 468 -26.19 -11.14 -30.19
C LEU A 468 -25.53 -10.72 -28.87
N GLY A 469 -24.46 -9.92 -28.90
CA GLY A 469 -23.82 -9.39 -27.68
C GLY A 469 -24.79 -8.58 -26.83
N ASN A 470 -25.63 -7.76 -27.47
CA ASN A 470 -26.68 -7.00 -26.80
C ASN A 470 -27.81 -7.87 -26.22
N LEU A 471 -28.16 -8.97 -26.89
CA LEU A 471 -29.14 -9.94 -26.40
C LEU A 471 -28.59 -10.81 -25.26
N ALA A 472 -27.34 -11.25 -25.40
CA ALA A 472 -26.65 -12.09 -24.42
C ALA A 472 -26.45 -11.33 -23.10
N GLU A 473 -26.23 -10.02 -23.16
CA GLU A 473 -26.04 -9.20 -21.98
C GLU A 473 -26.76 -7.83 -22.04
N PRO A 474 -28.05 -7.81 -21.64
CA PRO A 474 -28.78 -6.57 -21.45
C PRO A 474 -28.12 -5.66 -20.39
N PRO A 475 -28.26 -4.32 -20.46
CA PRO A 475 -27.55 -3.38 -19.57
C PRO A 475 -27.71 -3.66 -18.06
N LYS A 476 -28.91 -4.09 -17.62
CA LYS A 476 -29.16 -4.45 -16.21
C LYS A 476 -28.34 -5.67 -15.78
N CYS A 477 -28.25 -6.70 -16.64
CA CYS A 477 -27.47 -7.91 -16.39
C CYS A 477 -25.98 -7.59 -16.35
N ARG A 478 -25.49 -6.77 -17.29
CA ARG A 478 -24.11 -6.28 -17.35
C ARG A 478 -23.67 -5.64 -16.05
N ASN A 479 -24.43 -4.66 -15.57
CA ASN A 479 -24.08 -3.96 -14.34
C ASN A 479 -24.12 -4.90 -13.12
N LYS A 480 -25.12 -5.79 -13.05
CA LYS A 480 -25.21 -6.80 -11.97
C LYS A 480 -24.00 -7.73 -11.94
N ARG A 481 -23.56 -8.23 -13.10
CA ARG A 481 -22.36 -9.07 -13.23
C ARG A 481 -21.12 -8.31 -12.77
N ARG A 482 -20.89 -7.10 -13.28
CA ARG A 482 -19.77 -6.25 -12.85
C ARG A 482 -19.75 -5.99 -11.34
N ASN A 483 -20.88 -5.64 -10.74
CA ASN A 483 -20.98 -5.44 -9.30
C ASN A 483 -20.62 -6.72 -8.52
N THR A 484 -20.94 -7.90 -9.06
CA THR A 484 -20.58 -9.18 -8.43
C THR A 484 -19.08 -9.44 -8.48
N PHE A 485 -18.43 -9.19 -9.61
CA PHE A 485 -16.96 -9.27 -9.72
C PHE A 485 -16.26 -8.26 -8.80
N LEU A 486 -16.71 -7.01 -8.79
CA LEU A 486 -16.16 -5.97 -7.92
C LEU A 486 -16.31 -6.34 -6.44
N ASN A 487 -17.47 -6.85 -6.02
CA ASN A 487 -17.65 -7.36 -4.66
C ASN A 487 -16.66 -8.47 -4.33
N HIS A 488 -16.42 -9.39 -5.26
CA HIS A 488 -15.46 -10.48 -5.06
C HIS A 488 -14.03 -9.94 -4.90
N LEU A 489 -13.61 -9.03 -5.78
CA LEU A 489 -12.27 -8.43 -5.74
C LEU A 489 -12.05 -7.61 -4.47
N LEU A 490 -13.00 -6.74 -4.11
CA LEU A 490 -12.94 -5.93 -2.90
C LEU A 490 -12.98 -6.78 -1.62
N ALA A 491 -13.71 -7.89 -1.61
CA ALA A 491 -13.77 -8.79 -0.47
C ALA A 491 -12.40 -9.44 -0.14
N ARG A 492 -11.48 -9.56 -1.11
CA ARG A 492 -10.10 -10.03 -0.86
C ARG A 492 -9.34 -9.10 0.07
N PHE A 493 -9.76 -7.84 0.16
CA PHE A 493 -9.19 -6.81 1.02
C PHE A 493 -10.09 -6.48 2.22
N ALA A 494 -11.02 -7.37 2.56
CA ALA A 494 -12.02 -7.17 3.61
C ALA A 494 -12.86 -5.88 3.46
N MET A 495 -12.99 -5.37 2.23
CA MET A 495 -13.80 -4.19 1.94
C MET A 495 -15.26 -4.59 1.71
N ASP A 496 -16.12 -4.19 2.64
CA ASP A 496 -17.57 -4.35 2.53
C ASP A 496 -18.25 -2.98 2.32
N PHE A 497 -19.03 -2.89 1.24
CA PHE A 497 -19.81 -1.70 0.91
C PHE A 497 -21.23 -1.73 1.50
N SER A 498 -21.62 -2.79 2.21
CA SER A 498 -22.88 -2.84 2.95
C SER A 498 -23.01 -1.72 3.98
N ASN A 499 -21.88 -1.29 4.58
CA ASN A 499 -21.78 -0.20 5.53
C ASN A 499 -22.02 1.20 4.94
N TYR A 500 -22.11 1.33 3.62
CA TYR A 500 -22.42 2.59 2.93
C TYR A 500 -23.86 2.57 2.45
N GLU A 501 -24.79 2.54 3.40
CA GLU A 501 -26.23 2.42 3.11
C GLU A 501 -26.73 3.52 2.17
N PHE A 502 -26.19 4.74 2.26
CA PHE A 502 -26.49 5.84 1.32
C PHE A 502 -26.08 5.53 -0.14
N ILE A 503 -25.05 4.71 -0.36
CA ILE A 503 -24.66 4.16 -1.67
C ILE A 503 -25.52 2.91 -1.99
N ALA A 504 -26.02 2.23 -0.96
CA ALA A 504 -26.79 1.00 -1.04
C ALA A 504 -28.29 1.22 -1.32
N LEU A 505 -28.86 2.40 -1.03
CA LEU A 505 -30.28 2.73 -1.20
C LEU A 505 -30.71 2.58 -2.67
N ASP A 506 -31.27 1.41 -2.95
CA ASP A 506 -31.73 0.92 -4.24
C ASP A 506 -33.11 1.49 -4.55
N LYS A 507 -33.19 2.78 -4.88
CA LYS A 507 -34.42 3.36 -5.45
C LYS A 507 -34.46 3.07 -6.94
N GLU A 508 -34.75 1.81 -7.32
CA GLU A 508 -35.21 1.23 -8.62
C GLU A 508 -34.73 1.83 -9.98
N SER A 509 -33.82 2.79 -9.96
CA SER A 509 -33.42 3.61 -11.10
C SER A 509 -32.04 3.16 -11.56
N ASN A 510 -31.93 2.84 -12.85
CA ASN A 510 -30.72 2.30 -13.47
C ASN A 510 -29.50 3.25 -13.33
N HIS A 511 -29.74 4.54 -13.05
CA HIS A 511 -28.70 5.56 -12.87
C HIS A 511 -27.89 5.35 -11.58
N LEU A 512 -28.53 5.11 -10.43
CA LEU A 512 -27.86 4.93 -9.14
C LEU A 512 -27.07 3.61 -9.07
N PHE A 513 -27.54 2.57 -9.76
CA PHE A 513 -26.81 1.31 -9.87
C PHE A 513 -25.49 1.47 -10.64
N LYS A 514 -25.48 2.30 -11.69
CA LYS A 514 -24.27 2.61 -12.48
C LYS A 514 -23.24 3.38 -11.65
N ALA A 515 -23.68 4.35 -10.86
CA ALA A 515 -22.84 5.10 -9.91
C ALA A 515 -22.13 4.15 -8.93
N ARG A 516 -22.86 3.21 -8.31
CA ARG A 516 -22.27 2.22 -7.39
C ARG A 516 -21.15 1.39 -8.02
N VAL A 517 -21.35 0.90 -9.26
CA VAL A 517 -20.32 0.14 -9.99
C VAL A 517 -19.10 1.03 -10.27
N ALA A 518 -19.31 2.30 -10.62
CA ALA A 518 -18.24 3.26 -10.84
C ALA A 518 -17.44 3.54 -9.55
N ILE A 519 -18.11 3.81 -8.43
CA ILE A 519 -17.49 4.05 -7.11
C ILE A 519 -16.62 2.86 -6.72
N LYS A 520 -17.16 1.63 -6.74
CA LYS A 520 -16.40 0.42 -6.43
C LYS A 520 -15.23 0.20 -7.37
N GLY A 521 -15.41 0.50 -8.65
CA GLY A 521 -14.36 0.43 -9.67
C GLY A 521 -13.21 1.39 -9.36
N LYS A 522 -13.50 2.65 -9.06
CA LYS A 522 -12.51 3.66 -8.66
C LYS A 522 -11.82 3.30 -7.35
N PHE A 523 -12.58 2.80 -6.38
CA PHE A 523 -12.04 2.40 -5.08
C PHE A 523 -11.06 1.24 -5.22
N LEU A 524 -11.41 0.22 -6.03
CA LEU A 524 -10.52 -0.90 -6.31
C LEU A 524 -9.27 -0.46 -7.06
N GLU A 525 -9.37 0.46 -8.01
CA GLU A 525 -8.25 0.95 -8.82
C GLU A 525 -7.23 1.76 -8.00
N ASN A 526 -7.68 2.45 -6.95
CA ASN A 526 -6.83 3.26 -6.08
C ASN A 526 -6.57 2.59 -4.72
N PHE A 527 -6.88 1.30 -4.58
CA PHE A 527 -6.92 0.65 -3.27
C PHE A 527 -5.54 0.55 -2.61
N ASP A 528 -4.47 0.40 -3.39
CA ASP A 528 -3.07 0.49 -2.94
C ASP A 528 -2.82 1.79 -2.16
N ARG A 529 -3.08 2.94 -2.78
CA ARG A 529 -2.92 4.26 -2.16
C ARG A 529 -3.89 4.47 -1.00
N LEU A 530 -5.18 4.18 -1.20
CA LEU A 530 -6.22 4.39 -0.19
C LEU A 530 -6.02 3.54 1.07
N SER A 531 -5.43 2.35 0.92
CA SER A 531 -5.10 1.47 2.04
C SER A 531 -3.76 1.85 2.68
N HIS A 532 -2.71 2.03 1.88
CA HIS A 532 -1.36 2.35 2.34
C HIS A 532 -1.31 3.68 3.09
N ASP A 533 -1.89 4.74 2.51
CA ASP A 533 -1.83 6.12 3.02
C ASP A 533 -3.02 6.47 3.93
N ARG A 534 -3.78 5.48 4.45
CA ARG A 534 -5.01 5.71 5.24
C ARG A 534 -4.81 6.63 6.44
N GLY A 535 -3.68 6.48 7.15
CA GLY A 535 -3.33 7.27 8.33
C GLY A 535 -2.53 8.53 8.02
N LYS A 536 -2.22 8.79 6.75
CA LYS A 536 -1.33 9.87 6.32
C LYS A 536 -2.04 11.21 6.30
N GLY A 537 -1.40 12.21 6.89
CA GLY A 537 -1.86 13.60 6.86
C GLY A 537 -1.41 14.34 5.60
N ILE A 538 -1.76 15.63 5.54
CA ILE A 538 -1.28 16.58 4.55
C ILE A 538 0.24 16.59 4.47
N ASN A 539 0.77 16.40 3.26
CA ASN A 539 2.17 16.66 2.98
C ASN A 539 2.41 18.17 2.92
N GLY A 540 3.07 18.72 3.94
CA GLY A 540 3.32 20.16 4.06
C GLY A 540 4.22 20.74 2.97
N THR A 541 4.95 19.89 2.22
CA THR A 541 5.86 20.33 1.16
C THR A 541 5.16 20.51 -0.20
N ARG A 542 3.86 20.23 -0.27
CA ARG A 542 3.06 20.21 -1.50
C ARG A 542 1.92 21.23 -1.43
N LYS A 543 1.89 22.14 -2.40
CA LYS A 543 0.87 23.22 -2.48
C LYS A 543 -0.55 22.68 -2.64
N SER A 544 -0.73 21.66 -3.46
CA SER A 544 -2.02 21.05 -3.73
C SER A 544 -1.81 19.56 -3.91
N GLU A 545 -2.12 18.81 -2.86
CA GLU A 545 -2.17 17.35 -2.84
C GLU A 545 -3.24 16.96 -1.82
N ALA A 546 -4.21 16.18 -2.28
CA ALA A 546 -5.23 15.59 -1.42
C ALA A 546 -4.65 14.39 -0.68
N THR A 547 -4.99 14.26 0.60
CA THR A 547 -4.74 13.06 1.38
C THR A 547 -5.52 11.87 0.81
N ALA A 548 -5.06 10.65 1.07
CA ALA A 548 -5.80 9.44 0.67
C ALA A 548 -7.20 9.40 1.32
N MET A 549 -7.36 10.02 2.49
CA MET A 549 -8.66 10.15 3.16
C MET A 549 -9.60 11.10 2.43
N GLU A 550 -9.14 12.26 1.99
CA GLU A 550 -9.93 13.17 1.14
C GLU A 550 -10.33 12.46 -0.16
N GLU A 551 -9.38 11.81 -0.83
CA GLU A 551 -9.63 11.06 -2.05
C GLU A 551 -10.65 9.93 -1.85
N CYS A 552 -10.57 9.22 -0.72
CA CYS A 552 -11.56 8.23 -0.32
C CYS A 552 -12.97 8.84 -0.25
N PHE A 553 -13.13 9.98 0.41
CA PHE A 553 -14.42 10.66 0.51
C PHE A 553 -14.90 11.22 -0.82
N ARG A 554 -14.00 11.75 -1.66
CA ARG A 554 -14.33 12.22 -3.03
C ARG A 554 -14.88 11.10 -3.89
N ILE A 555 -14.29 9.91 -3.82
CA ILE A 555 -14.78 8.72 -4.53
C ILE A 555 -16.15 8.29 -4.00
N LEU A 556 -16.35 8.27 -2.68
CA LEU A 556 -17.60 7.82 -2.07
C LEU A 556 -18.78 8.78 -2.29
N LEU A 557 -18.50 10.08 -2.30
CA LEU A 557 -19.49 11.14 -2.43
C LEU A 557 -19.64 11.67 -3.86
N GLU A 558 -18.84 11.15 -4.80
CA GLU A 558 -18.81 11.55 -6.21
C GLU A 558 -18.65 13.07 -6.41
N THR A 559 -17.80 13.71 -5.60
CA THR A 559 -17.49 15.15 -5.68
C THR A 559 -16.00 15.39 -5.43
N GLU A 560 -15.41 16.39 -6.09
CA GLU A 560 -14.02 16.81 -5.83
C GLU A 560 -13.90 17.84 -4.69
N GLN A 561 -15.02 18.44 -4.29
CA GLN A 561 -15.06 19.49 -3.27
C GLN A 561 -15.11 18.91 -1.86
N VAL A 562 -14.15 18.07 -1.52
CA VAL A 562 -13.95 17.58 -0.15
C VAL A 562 -12.60 18.06 0.35
N TYR A 563 -12.62 18.72 1.49
CA TYR A 563 -11.43 19.28 2.11
C TYR A 563 -11.28 18.77 3.54
N LEU A 564 -10.05 18.41 3.88
CA LEU A 564 -9.65 18.09 5.24
C LEU A 564 -8.69 19.18 5.72
N VAL A 565 -8.96 19.70 6.91
CA VAL A 565 -8.11 20.66 7.61
C VAL A 565 -7.61 20.05 8.90
N GLU A 566 -6.30 19.92 9.04
CA GLU A 566 -5.67 19.47 10.28
C GLU A 566 -5.35 20.67 11.16
N HIS A 567 -5.93 20.70 12.36
CA HIS A 567 -5.80 21.87 13.20
C HIS A 567 -4.36 22.04 13.70
N ILE A 568 -3.64 20.94 13.97
CA ILE A 568 -2.22 20.98 14.37
C ILE A 568 -1.32 21.78 13.40
N LEU A 569 -1.69 21.86 12.12
CA LEU A 569 -0.94 22.63 11.11
C LEU A 569 -1.27 24.13 11.16
N LEU A 570 -2.40 24.50 11.77
CA LEU A 570 -2.82 25.87 12.04
C LEU A 570 -2.30 26.39 13.38
N ARG A 571 -1.51 25.62 14.12
CA ARG A 571 -0.95 26.07 15.39
C ARG A 571 -0.14 27.37 15.23
N PRO A 572 -0.20 28.30 16.20
CA PRO A 572 0.62 29.50 16.20
C PRO A 572 2.10 29.18 16.06
N ARG A 573 2.82 29.92 15.20
CA ARG A 573 4.29 29.77 15.04
C ARG A 573 5.04 31.10 15.21
N GLY A 574 4.31 32.20 15.43
CA GLY A 574 4.87 33.51 15.72
C GLY A 574 3.94 34.33 16.61
N SER A 575 4.44 35.43 17.17
CA SER A 575 3.69 36.28 18.12
C SER A 575 2.43 36.93 17.52
N ASN A 576 2.36 37.05 16.20
CA ASN A 576 1.22 37.63 15.47
C ASN A 576 0.20 36.58 14.99
N SER A 577 0.43 35.29 15.28
CA SER A 577 -0.52 34.22 14.96
C SER A 577 -1.77 34.33 15.84
N THR A 578 -2.94 34.19 15.23
CA THR A 578 -4.23 34.07 15.92
C THR A 578 -4.31 32.70 16.56
N VAL A 579 -4.69 32.65 17.83
CA VAL A 579 -4.94 31.40 18.56
C VAL A 579 -6.39 31.00 18.34
N MET A 580 -6.62 29.79 17.85
CA MET A 580 -7.96 29.19 17.76
C MET A 580 -8.59 29.06 19.16
N SER A 581 -9.87 29.37 19.24
CA SER A 581 -10.64 29.31 20.48
C SER A 581 -10.81 27.86 20.97
N PRO A 582 -10.80 27.63 22.30
CA PRO A 582 -11.23 26.36 22.89
C PRO A 582 -12.63 25.96 22.43
N TYR A 583 -12.93 24.67 22.53
CA TYR A 583 -14.28 24.18 22.29
C TYR A 583 -15.10 24.29 23.56
N TYR A 584 -16.31 24.85 23.40
CA TYR A 584 -17.28 25.01 24.46
C TYR A 584 -18.52 24.21 24.14
N GLU A 585 -19.07 23.54 25.16
CA GLU A 585 -20.39 22.96 25.09
C GLU A 585 -21.47 24.05 24.94
N ALA A 586 -22.68 23.65 24.56
CA ALA A 586 -23.84 24.55 24.55
C ALA A 586 -24.17 25.15 25.95
N SER A 587 -23.69 24.51 27.02
CA SER A 587 -23.75 24.97 28.40
C SER A 587 -22.80 26.14 28.71
N GLY A 588 -21.80 26.37 27.85
CA GLY A 588 -20.73 27.34 28.05
C GLY A 588 -19.51 26.79 28.81
N GLU A 589 -19.50 25.50 29.18
CA GLU A 589 -18.33 24.84 29.77
C GLU A 589 -17.31 24.46 28.67
N VAL A 590 -16.02 24.46 29.01
CA VAL A 590 -14.96 24.06 28.07
C VAL A 590 -15.02 22.54 27.87
N GLU A 591 -15.41 22.12 26.68
CA GLU A 591 -15.42 20.72 26.25
C GLU A 591 -14.00 20.24 25.96
N ASN A 592 -13.20 21.08 25.32
CA ASN A 592 -11.79 20.81 25.04
C ASN A 592 -10.99 22.11 24.99
N SER A 593 -10.03 22.24 25.90
CA SER A 593 -9.13 23.41 25.98
C SER A 593 -8.10 23.46 24.85
N ASP A 594 -7.79 22.32 24.22
CA ASP A 594 -6.84 22.19 23.13
C ASP A 594 -7.54 21.99 21.79
N PRO A 595 -7.69 23.04 20.96
CA PRO A 595 -8.38 22.95 19.69
C PRO A 595 -7.51 22.38 18.55
N TYR A 596 -6.25 22.01 18.81
CA TYR A 596 -5.29 21.61 17.78
C TYR A 596 -5.01 20.11 17.78
N SER A 597 -4.75 19.53 18.95
CA SER A 597 -4.34 18.13 19.05
C SER A 597 -5.43 17.21 18.52
N PHE A 598 -5.03 16.29 17.64
CA PHE A 598 -5.89 15.24 17.08
C PHE A 598 -7.25 15.72 16.59
N THR A 599 -7.34 16.97 16.12
CA THR A 599 -8.58 17.57 15.65
C THR A 599 -8.49 17.91 14.17
N ILE A 600 -9.53 17.55 13.43
CA ILE A 600 -9.72 17.91 12.03
C ILE A 600 -11.07 18.59 11.79
N SER A 601 -11.14 19.40 10.75
CA SER A 601 -12.38 19.84 10.12
C SER A 601 -12.50 19.23 8.73
N ILE A 602 -13.66 18.64 8.45
CA ILE A 602 -14.02 18.07 7.15
C ILE A 602 -15.09 18.97 6.53
N ILE A 603 -14.80 19.52 5.37
CA ILE A 603 -15.67 20.46 4.66
C ILE A 603 -16.30 19.75 3.46
N LEU A 604 -17.64 19.80 3.40
CA LEU A 604 -18.46 19.14 2.39
C LEU A 604 -19.47 20.13 1.79
N PRO A 605 -19.76 20.09 0.47
CA PRO A 605 -20.81 20.90 -0.12
C PRO A 605 -22.19 20.39 0.28
N ALA A 606 -23.10 21.31 0.59
CA ALA A 606 -24.46 20.99 1.01
C ALA A 606 -25.37 20.46 -0.12
N TRP A 607 -24.92 20.49 -1.39
CA TRP A 607 -25.68 20.15 -2.60
C TRP A 607 -25.25 18.83 -3.27
N ILE A 608 -24.57 17.93 -2.55
CA ILE A 608 -24.26 16.59 -3.08
C ILE A 608 -25.56 15.79 -3.18
N SER A 609 -25.78 15.10 -4.31
CA SER A 609 -26.97 14.27 -4.55
C SER A 609 -27.16 13.15 -3.52
N ALA A 610 -26.06 12.64 -2.95
CA ALA A 610 -26.07 11.65 -1.89
C ALA A 610 -26.50 12.22 -0.52
N ALA A 611 -26.63 13.55 -0.37
CA ALA A 611 -26.83 14.25 0.89
C ALA A 611 -28.08 15.17 0.88
N GLU A 612 -29.11 14.78 0.11
CA GLU A 612 -30.35 15.56 -0.11
C GLU A 612 -31.21 15.72 1.15
N ASP A 613 -31.16 14.76 2.07
CA ASP A 613 -31.96 14.73 3.29
C ASP A 613 -31.09 14.46 4.54
N LEU A 614 -31.67 14.70 5.72
CA LEU A 614 -30.96 14.60 6.99
C LEU A 614 -30.49 13.16 7.31
N GLU A 615 -31.31 12.14 6.99
CA GLU A 615 -30.95 10.75 7.24
C GLU A 615 -29.75 10.34 6.39
N SER A 616 -29.76 10.72 5.12
CA SER A 616 -28.62 10.51 4.21
C SER A 616 -27.35 11.22 4.69
N ARG A 617 -27.45 12.45 5.23
CA ARG A 617 -26.31 13.15 5.85
C ARG A 617 -25.80 12.44 7.09
N GLU A 618 -26.68 12.03 8.00
CA GLU A 618 -26.29 11.27 9.21
C GLU A 618 -25.55 9.97 8.84
N LEU A 619 -25.99 9.27 7.79
CA LEU A 619 -25.32 8.06 7.27
C LEU A 619 -23.94 8.38 6.68
N ILE A 620 -23.80 9.46 5.91
CA ILE A 620 -22.51 9.92 5.38
C ILE A 620 -21.56 10.28 6.51
N GLU A 621 -22.01 11.08 7.48
CA GLU A 621 -21.19 11.48 8.63
C GLU A 621 -20.73 10.27 9.45
N LYS A 622 -21.61 9.29 9.68
CA LYS A 622 -21.25 8.03 10.31
C LYS A 622 -20.19 7.26 9.49
N ALA A 623 -20.35 7.19 8.17
CA ALA A 623 -19.39 6.53 7.28
C ALA A 623 -18.03 7.24 7.22
N VAL A 624 -18.02 8.57 7.33
CA VAL A 624 -16.81 9.39 7.48
C VAL A 624 -16.13 9.08 8.81
N ARG A 625 -16.86 9.15 9.93
CA ARG A 625 -16.32 8.88 11.28
C ARG A 625 -15.76 7.48 11.43
N ASN A 626 -16.43 6.47 10.89
CA ASN A 626 -15.96 5.07 10.92
C ASN A 626 -14.62 4.85 10.19
N ARG A 627 -14.16 5.80 9.37
CA ARG A 627 -12.87 5.73 8.69
C ARG A 627 -11.75 6.48 9.39
N LEU A 628 -12.07 7.31 10.37
CA LEU A 628 -11.07 8.09 11.10
C LEU A 628 -10.35 7.21 12.12
N PRO A 629 -9.06 7.48 12.41
CA PRO A 629 -8.40 6.90 13.57
C PRO A 629 -9.18 7.23 14.86
N ALA A 630 -9.24 6.28 15.78
CA ALA A 630 -10.06 6.42 17.00
C ALA A 630 -9.70 7.62 17.88
N HIS A 631 -8.45 8.09 17.82
CA HIS A 631 -7.98 9.24 18.59
C HIS A 631 -8.23 10.58 17.89
N VAL A 632 -8.65 10.59 16.62
CA VAL A 632 -8.90 11.81 15.84
C VAL A 632 -10.36 12.25 15.97
N PHE A 633 -10.56 13.46 16.46
CA PHE A 633 -11.85 14.13 16.50
C PHE A 633 -12.10 14.90 15.20
N ALA A 634 -13.29 14.74 14.62
CA ALA A 634 -13.67 15.43 13.38
C ALA A 634 -14.92 16.29 13.53
N ARG A 635 -14.81 17.54 13.07
CA ARG A 635 -15.93 18.45 12.85
C ARG A 635 -16.33 18.40 11.38
N ILE A 636 -17.60 18.11 11.09
CA ILE A 636 -18.09 17.97 9.71
C ILE A 636 -18.97 19.18 9.41
N TYR A 637 -18.62 19.90 8.35
CA TYR A 637 -19.31 21.12 7.91
C TYR A 637 -19.93 20.92 6.54
N TRP A 638 -21.24 21.18 6.44
CA TRP A 638 -21.98 21.19 5.18
C TRP A 638 -22.18 22.64 4.73
N LEU A 639 -21.35 23.12 3.81
CA LEU A 639 -21.34 24.53 3.41
C LEU A 639 -22.23 24.80 2.21
N ASP A 640 -22.83 25.99 2.17
CA ASP A 640 -23.42 26.52 0.93
C ASP A 640 -22.35 27.03 -0.04
N TYR A 641 -22.78 27.49 -1.21
CA TYR A 641 -21.86 27.86 -2.29
C TYR A 641 -20.97 29.05 -1.89
N GLU A 642 -21.51 30.04 -1.20
CA GLU A 642 -20.78 31.25 -0.82
C GLU A 642 -19.74 30.94 0.27
N GLN A 643 -20.16 30.22 1.31
CA GLN A 643 -19.26 29.77 2.38
C GLN A 643 -18.13 28.87 1.86
N LEU A 644 -18.44 27.98 0.90
CA LEU A 644 -17.44 27.08 0.33
C LEU A 644 -16.44 27.83 -0.56
N ASP A 645 -16.89 28.77 -1.38
CA ASP A 645 -15.99 29.59 -2.22
C ASP A 645 -15.03 30.44 -1.38
N ASP A 646 -15.54 31.10 -0.33
CA ASP A 646 -14.71 31.85 0.63
C ASP A 646 -13.68 30.94 1.33
N PHE A 647 -14.12 29.75 1.75
CA PHE A 647 -13.24 28.75 2.36
C PHE A 647 -12.15 28.28 1.38
N GLU A 648 -12.51 27.90 0.15
CA GLU A 648 -11.60 27.38 -0.86
C GLU A 648 -10.50 28.41 -1.18
N GLN A 649 -10.87 29.69 -1.31
CA GLN A 649 -9.91 30.78 -1.51
C GLN A 649 -8.93 30.89 -0.34
N ALA A 650 -9.43 30.94 0.90
CA ALA A 650 -8.58 31.05 2.09
C ALA A 650 -7.67 29.82 2.27
N TYR A 651 -8.21 28.62 2.07
CA TYR A 651 -7.50 27.35 2.20
C TYR A 651 -6.37 27.24 1.17
N ASN A 652 -6.63 27.57 -0.09
CA ASN A 652 -5.63 27.49 -1.17
C ASN A 652 -4.47 28.49 -0.98
N ILE A 653 -4.75 29.70 -0.48
CA ILE A 653 -3.72 30.67 -0.13
C ILE A 653 -2.86 30.13 1.02
N TRP A 654 -3.49 29.69 2.12
CA TRP A 654 -2.77 29.13 3.25
C TRP A 654 -1.91 27.91 2.86
N ARG A 655 -2.45 26.97 2.09
CA ARG A 655 -1.71 25.79 1.59
C ARG A 655 -0.49 26.17 0.75
N SER A 656 -0.59 27.24 -0.03
CA SER A 656 0.52 27.73 -0.86
C SER A 656 1.66 28.31 -0.02
N GLU A 657 1.32 29.00 1.08
CA GLU A 657 2.29 29.61 2.00
C GLU A 657 2.85 28.62 3.02
N PHE A 658 2.08 27.62 3.44
CA PHE A 658 2.50 26.60 4.42
C PHE A 658 3.72 25.79 3.96
N VAL A 659 3.94 25.68 2.64
CA VAL A 659 5.14 25.06 2.07
C VAL A 659 6.43 25.75 2.55
N GLN A 660 6.42 27.08 2.73
CA GLN A 660 7.59 27.84 3.20
C GLN A 660 7.93 27.54 4.66
N VAL A 661 6.91 27.28 5.48
CA VAL A 661 7.08 26.87 6.88
C VAL A 661 7.80 25.53 6.97
N CYS A 662 7.50 24.61 6.05
CA CYS A 662 8.18 23.32 5.97
C CYS A 662 9.65 23.43 5.53
N THR A 663 10.04 24.55 4.91
CA THR A 663 11.45 24.87 4.61
C THR A 663 12.14 25.67 5.72
N GLY A 664 11.44 25.95 6.83
CA GLY A 664 11.97 26.65 8.00
C GLY A 664 11.75 28.17 8.00
N GLU A 665 10.98 28.70 7.04
CA GLU A 665 10.72 30.14 6.92
C GLU A 665 9.29 30.47 7.35
N ILE A 666 9.15 31.30 8.38
CA ILE A 666 7.85 31.83 8.82
C ILE A 666 7.74 33.26 8.29
N THR A 667 6.82 33.49 7.36
CA THR A 667 6.62 34.80 6.72
C THR A 667 5.39 35.52 7.27
N ASP A 668 5.35 36.85 7.10
CA ASP A 668 4.15 37.64 7.42
C ASP A 668 2.95 37.22 6.56
N ILE A 669 3.19 36.80 5.32
CA ILE A 669 2.16 36.33 4.38
C ILE A 669 1.56 35.01 4.90
N TYR A 670 2.42 34.06 5.32
CA TYR A 670 1.96 32.84 5.98
C TYR A 670 1.09 33.18 7.18
N THR A 671 1.59 34.03 8.08
CA THR A 671 0.87 34.39 9.32
C THR A 671 -0.49 35.03 9.02
N ALA A 672 -0.56 35.92 8.03
CA ALA A 672 -1.81 36.54 7.60
C ALA A 672 -2.80 35.51 7.02
N SER A 673 -2.33 34.58 6.18
CA SER A 673 -3.17 33.54 5.59
C SER A 673 -3.68 32.53 6.63
N GLN A 674 -2.83 32.12 7.58
CA GLN A 674 -3.19 31.30 8.73
C GLN A 674 -4.30 31.98 9.55
N ASN A 675 -4.10 33.25 9.92
CA ASN A 675 -5.07 34.01 10.70
C ASN A 675 -6.42 34.13 10.00
N ASN A 676 -6.42 34.32 8.67
CA ASN A 676 -7.64 34.36 7.88
C ASN A 676 -8.38 33.02 7.92
N LEU A 677 -7.68 31.90 7.68
CA LEU A 677 -8.28 30.57 7.68
C LEU A 677 -8.82 30.17 9.06
N VAL A 678 -8.09 30.48 10.14
CA VAL A 678 -8.56 30.22 11.52
C VAL A 678 -9.87 30.96 11.80
N ARG A 679 -9.94 32.27 11.51
CA ARG A 679 -11.16 33.06 11.72
C ARG A 679 -12.32 32.57 10.87
N LEU A 680 -12.05 32.13 9.63
CA LEU A 680 -13.09 31.59 8.76
C LEU A 680 -13.65 30.29 9.35
N LEU A 681 -12.78 29.35 9.77
CA LEU A 681 -13.18 28.08 10.40
C LEU A 681 -14.02 28.28 11.68
N GLU A 682 -13.68 29.26 12.51
CA GLU A 682 -14.45 29.59 13.72
C GLU A 682 -15.86 30.13 13.43
N ASN A 683 -16.06 30.73 12.25
CA ASN A 683 -17.34 31.31 11.83
C ASN A 683 -18.14 30.40 10.89
N LEU A 684 -17.62 29.24 10.50
CA LEU A 684 -18.34 28.29 9.66
C LEU A 684 -19.58 27.75 10.39
N SER A 685 -20.68 27.63 9.65
CA SER A 685 -21.91 27.00 10.12
C SER A 685 -22.46 26.08 9.04
N SER A 686 -22.91 24.88 9.43
CA SER A 686 -23.51 23.92 8.51
C SER A 686 -24.91 24.36 8.08
N VAL A 687 -25.23 24.19 6.80
CA VAL A 687 -26.58 24.35 6.25
C VAL A 687 -27.54 23.38 6.95
N SER A 688 -28.53 23.92 7.68
CA SER A 688 -29.51 23.12 8.41
C SER A 688 -30.52 22.45 7.49
N LEU A 689 -30.76 21.15 7.69
CA LEU A 689 -31.95 20.46 7.18
C LEU A 689 -32.93 20.21 8.33
N SER A 690 -34.20 20.56 8.18
CA SER A 690 -35.23 20.20 9.15
C SER A 690 -35.71 18.76 8.94
N ARG A 691 -35.91 18.01 10.03
CA ARG A 691 -36.75 16.81 9.98
C ARG A 691 -38.16 17.28 9.67
N GLY A 692 -38.73 16.87 8.53
CA GLY A 692 -40.11 17.20 8.17
C GLY A 692 -41.07 16.89 9.32
N ASP A 693 -41.99 17.82 9.60
CA ASP A 693 -42.91 17.81 10.74
C ASP A 693 -43.67 16.48 10.92
N ALA A 694 -43.47 15.87 12.08
CA ALA A 694 -44.54 15.28 12.87
C ALA A 694 -44.36 15.77 14.32
N THR A 695 -44.93 16.96 14.58
CA THR A 695 -45.38 17.50 15.87
C THR A 695 -44.67 17.08 17.17
N ASP A 696 -44.15 18.11 17.83
CA ASP A 696 -44.11 18.35 19.28
C ASP A 696 -42.74 18.24 19.99
N ARG A 697 -42.22 19.45 20.31
CA ARG A 697 -41.34 19.89 21.42
C ARG A 697 -40.10 19.07 21.80
N GLY A 698 -38.97 19.77 21.84
CA GLY A 698 -37.94 19.58 22.86
C GLY A 698 -36.51 19.68 22.35
N SER A 699 -35.82 20.74 22.75
CA SER A 699 -34.37 20.93 22.62
C SER A 699 -33.57 19.72 23.14
N LEU A 700 -32.77 19.08 22.29
CA LEU A 700 -31.65 18.20 22.62
C LEU A 700 -30.65 18.37 21.46
N GLY A 701 -29.43 18.87 21.63
CA GLY A 701 -28.42 18.37 22.57
C GLY A 701 -27.61 17.34 21.81
N GLY A 702 -26.42 17.71 21.34
CA GLY A 702 -25.51 16.79 20.65
C GLY A 702 -25.23 15.58 21.54
N VAL A 703 -25.55 14.40 21.02
CA VAL A 703 -25.23 13.13 21.67
C VAL A 703 -24.01 12.57 20.98
N VAL A 704 -22.91 12.51 21.73
CA VAL A 704 -21.74 11.67 21.46
C VAL A 704 -22.16 10.21 21.64
N LEU A 705 -21.81 9.37 20.66
CA LEU A 705 -21.70 7.92 20.82
C LEU A 705 -20.26 7.50 20.56
#